data_AF-A0A7V2Z277-F1
#
_entry.id   AF-A0A7V2Z277-F1
#
_cell.length_a   1.000
_cell.length_b   1.000
_cell.length_c   1.000
_cell.angle_alpha   90.00
_cell.angle_beta   90.00
_cell.angle_gamma   90.00
#
_symmetry.space_group_name_H-M   'P 1'
#
loop_
_entity.id
_entity.type
_entity.pdbx_description
1 polymer ?
#
loop_
_entity_poly.entity_id
_entity_poly.type
_entity_poly.pdbx_seq_one_letter_code
_entity_poly.pdbx_strand_id
1 'polypeptide(L)'
;MKIRQSSFHISGVMALALLALMAPGAALAQDETDAPPAPGMKGDARDNNRVSGLAFSVEDGGWPMVSLLGSQFSVLGALQGPRLEPGPVTLGAIGLDGRGALADQQVNTVSNTMTFKSQSDAVLKLTVTRLSPAILVESQAAEIELFGEVAIPAAKGAKGKAAKPPLMAVKPLRWAAPGPDGEVVAGVFGQQEVTPFPTGKAGKSFERTQNLGQESHRKAVIPVDGLGAGWLLVWYGSDSPFLTSKIPCVLSDLDFIGDNLFDGTIYQADAPVLLVFGNAPKAVELKAGSGKPRFVISFAGAMGRMAVLPLFGHDLHPASETEGWLARFPASVKGRCDAWAARLGQFPVDVRETVAFDPAADRATFNESFSYLPVRAGATPSAPVPAMLALAVSQGLSITFTGVPADTGMATQFGPIMEIPGEQYAWSFGPLRKYVDAREAWGAAAPPAAELEAELGAEVDKVLALGHLAPMIHVRQAPYLPQWGTVYWRDPSETLYLLADLLPVLSPDRQERLRDYLRAEYAKYRPDKTLALSLKEGARRERWSVPAAGRGIAALIETYERTDILRHGSVEFVETSPSLYRAYGVARYCEATGEKPDAEALAFWGQAAQAAMQGRCWDTLGWFKGKYSWARGQQSENLPVRIRYYQETTRCAHRDLAGLIGFARLCRLAEQPVPDDVWGQMARLAALRFALARYGRYLAASGLFAVPTDETAARELARSADYSKPENHVYQVLEVSQHSVDMRYGGHRTTQAFLGDNKLRQLHSYPAFWDLTPEVGRMLRDLGLDDDARRYLANFEQMHANWFLAYTDNTPHGSELAQMVAPDSWAMFMAHAWIAGTPPEKLARWIDEPWAAAGDLYYMHKLAETIKASRSVSWK
;
A
#
# COMPACT_ATOMS: atom_id res chain seq x y z
N MET A 1 -34.59 67.48 -7.20
CA MET A 1 -35.68 66.64 -7.75
C MET A 1 -35.32 65.18 -7.43
N LYS A 2 -36.17 64.55 -6.60
CA LYS A 2 -36.10 63.22 -5.92
C LYS A 2 -34.78 62.41 -5.90
N ILE A 3 -34.23 62.38 -4.69
CA ILE A 3 -33.13 61.58 -4.14
C ILE A 3 -33.62 60.14 -3.86
N ARG A 4 -32.82 59.12 -4.17
CA ARG A 4 -32.89 57.78 -3.54
C ARG A 4 -31.56 57.49 -2.85
N GLN A 5 -31.63 57.39 -1.54
CA GLN A 5 -30.57 56.92 -0.66
C GLN A 5 -30.45 55.39 -0.75
N SER A 6 -29.23 54.89 -0.79
CA SER A 6 -28.91 53.57 -0.23
C SER A 6 -27.52 53.66 0.38
N SER A 7 -27.50 53.53 1.69
CA SER A 7 -26.32 53.55 2.56
C SER A 7 -25.83 52.11 2.72
N PHE A 8 -24.53 51.87 2.57
CA PHE A 8 -23.87 50.70 3.15
C PHE A 8 -22.67 51.17 3.97
N HIS A 9 -22.77 50.96 5.28
CA HIS A 9 -21.71 51.15 6.25
C HIS A 9 -20.70 50.00 6.14
N ILE A 10 -19.41 50.35 6.04
CA ILE A 10 -18.27 49.47 6.30
C ILE A 10 -17.89 49.71 7.75
N SER A 11 -18.17 48.74 8.63
CA SER A 11 -17.65 48.72 10.00
C SER A 11 -17.36 47.28 10.43
N GLY A 12 -16.08 46.99 10.72
CA GLY A 12 -15.73 46.19 11.90
C GLY A 12 -15.64 44.66 11.80
N VAL A 13 -14.94 44.08 10.81
CA VAL A 13 -14.54 42.65 10.88
C VAL A 13 -13.04 42.39 10.62
N MET A 14 -12.27 43.36 10.11
CA MET A 14 -10.85 43.12 9.77
C MET A 14 -9.84 43.23 10.93
N ALA A 15 -10.26 43.63 12.14
CA ALA A 15 -9.32 43.84 13.25
C ALA A 15 -9.15 42.63 14.21
N LEU A 16 -10.02 41.61 14.15
CA LEU A 16 -9.90 40.41 15.01
C LEU A 16 -9.13 39.24 14.38
N ALA A 17 -8.97 39.23 13.06
CA ALA A 17 -8.21 38.16 12.38
C ALA A 17 -6.69 38.37 12.43
N LEU A 18 -6.20 39.59 12.72
CA LEU A 18 -4.77 39.88 12.77
C LEU A 18 -4.13 39.67 14.15
N LEU A 19 -4.92 39.58 15.24
CA LEU A 19 -4.39 39.39 16.59
C LEU A 19 -4.25 37.92 17.02
N ALA A 20 -4.79 36.97 16.26
CA ALA A 20 -4.63 35.53 16.52
C ALA A 20 -3.33 34.94 15.95
N LEU A 21 -2.54 35.71 15.20
CA LEU A 21 -1.31 35.26 14.51
C LEU A 21 0.00 35.50 15.28
N MET A 22 -0.04 35.96 16.53
CA MET A 22 1.18 36.32 17.30
C MET A 22 1.29 35.73 18.71
N ALA A 23 0.57 34.64 19.03
CA ALA A 23 0.76 33.92 20.28
C ALA A 23 1.58 32.63 20.04
N PRO A 24 2.87 32.55 20.44
CA PRO A 24 3.58 31.29 20.49
C PRO A 24 3.10 30.49 21.71
N GLY A 25 2.40 29.37 21.50
CA GLY A 25 2.19 28.37 22.55
C GLY A 25 0.75 28.00 22.94
N ALA A 26 -0.27 28.33 22.13
CA ALA A 26 -1.58 27.69 22.29
C ALA A 26 -1.64 26.44 21.41
N ALA A 27 -1.48 25.26 22.02
CA ALA A 27 -1.86 24.01 21.39
C ALA A 27 -3.36 24.10 21.06
N LEU A 28 -3.68 24.29 19.78
CA LEU A 28 -5.03 24.13 19.25
C LEU A 28 -5.40 22.66 19.43
N ALA A 29 -6.02 22.32 20.55
CA ALA A 29 -6.92 21.18 20.62
C ALA A 29 -8.10 21.53 19.69
N GLN A 30 -7.92 21.33 18.39
CA GLN A 30 -9.04 21.26 17.47
C GLN A 30 -9.92 20.12 17.96
N ASP A 31 -11.22 20.42 18.07
CA ASP A 31 -12.26 19.43 18.24
C ASP A 31 -12.10 18.42 17.07
N GLU A 32 -11.60 17.22 17.35
CA GLU A 32 -11.25 16.17 16.38
C GLU A 32 -12.47 15.64 15.58
N THR A 33 -13.64 16.23 15.77
CA THR A 33 -14.93 15.74 15.27
C THR A 33 -15.22 16.07 13.80
N ASP A 34 -14.45 16.97 13.15
CA ASP A 34 -14.68 17.40 11.75
C ASP A 34 -13.59 16.97 10.75
N ALA A 35 -12.60 16.16 11.16
CA ALA A 35 -11.71 15.54 10.19
C ALA A 35 -12.54 14.60 9.30
N PRO A 36 -12.51 14.72 7.95
CA PRO A 36 -13.23 13.78 7.10
C PRO A 36 -12.77 12.36 7.46
N PRO A 37 -13.71 11.43 7.74
CA PRO A 37 -13.37 10.11 8.24
C PRO A 37 -12.31 9.51 7.33
N ALA A 38 -11.31 8.85 7.91
CA ALA A 38 -10.26 8.17 7.16
C ALA A 38 -10.93 7.43 5.99
N PRO A 39 -10.66 7.83 4.73
CA PRO A 39 -11.44 7.35 3.59
C PRO A 39 -11.37 5.82 3.42
N GLY A 40 -10.50 5.15 4.19
CA GLY A 40 -10.25 3.72 4.17
C GLY A 40 -11.09 2.81 5.10
N MET A 41 -11.94 3.35 5.98
CA MET A 41 -12.82 2.48 6.81
C MET A 41 -14.29 2.62 6.47
N LYS A 42 -14.70 3.70 5.80
CA LYS A 42 -16.07 3.82 5.28
C LYS A 42 -16.27 2.83 4.14
N GLY A 43 -17.42 2.16 4.10
CA GLY A 43 -17.73 1.26 3.00
C GLY A 43 -17.63 1.98 1.66
N ASP A 44 -16.87 1.42 0.71
CA ASP A 44 -16.80 1.98 -0.63
C ASP A 44 -18.07 1.60 -1.40
N ALA A 45 -18.96 2.57 -1.62
CA ALA A 45 -20.18 2.36 -2.39
C ALA A 45 -19.93 1.80 -3.81
N ARG A 46 -18.72 1.96 -4.36
CA ARG A 46 -18.31 1.37 -5.65
C ARG A 46 -18.03 -0.12 -5.56
N ASP A 47 -17.57 -0.57 -4.40
CA ASP A 47 -17.17 -1.95 -4.12
C ASP A 47 -18.16 -2.59 -3.15
N ASN A 48 -19.47 -2.43 -3.39
CA ASN A 48 -20.55 -3.03 -2.57
C ASN A 48 -20.47 -2.67 -1.07
N ASN A 49 -20.09 -1.43 -0.75
CA ASN A 49 -19.85 -0.97 0.62
C ASN A 49 -18.80 -1.82 1.36
N ARG A 50 -17.83 -2.39 0.66
CA ARG A 50 -16.77 -3.23 1.25
C ARG A 50 -15.92 -2.45 2.24
N VAL A 51 -15.64 -3.07 3.37
CA VAL A 51 -14.70 -2.62 4.41
C VAL A 51 -13.69 -3.73 4.69
N SER A 52 -12.48 -3.41 5.13
CA SER A 52 -11.46 -4.44 5.41
C SER A 52 -10.64 -4.14 6.66
N GLY A 53 -10.61 -5.12 7.56
CA GLY A 53 -9.74 -5.16 8.72
C GLY A 53 -8.39 -5.78 8.37
N LEU A 54 -7.67 -6.32 9.36
CA LEU A 54 -6.37 -6.93 9.11
C LEU A 54 -6.44 -8.32 8.46
N ALA A 55 -7.51 -9.10 8.70
CA ALA A 55 -7.68 -10.44 8.12
C ALA A 55 -9.00 -10.65 7.37
N PHE A 56 -10.05 -9.88 7.68
CA PHE A 56 -11.35 -9.99 7.02
C PHE A 56 -11.67 -8.78 6.16
N SER A 57 -12.37 -9.02 5.06
CA SER A 57 -13.22 -8.03 4.41
C SER A 57 -14.69 -8.35 4.63
N VAL A 58 -15.50 -7.31 4.76
CA VAL A 58 -16.95 -7.42 4.89
C VAL A 58 -17.63 -6.59 3.83
N GLU A 59 -18.62 -7.17 3.16
CA GLU A 59 -19.41 -6.55 2.09
C GLU A 59 -20.90 -6.52 2.47
N ASP A 60 -21.64 -5.53 1.98
CA ASP A 60 -23.09 -5.45 2.19
C ASP A 60 -23.82 -6.34 1.16
N GLY A 61 -24.28 -7.51 1.60
CA GLY A 61 -25.15 -8.42 0.85
C GLY A 61 -26.60 -8.40 1.33
N GLY A 62 -27.03 -7.35 2.03
CA GLY A 62 -28.24 -7.31 2.86
C GLY A 62 -27.95 -7.79 4.29
N TRP A 63 -27.32 -8.95 4.43
CA TRP A 63 -26.55 -9.30 5.63
C TRP A 63 -25.05 -9.17 5.32
N PRO A 64 -24.19 -8.85 6.31
CA PRO A 64 -22.76 -8.71 6.09
C PRO A 64 -22.15 -10.03 5.60
N MET A 65 -21.57 -10.00 4.40
CA MET A 65 -20.82 -11.10 3.82
C MET A 65 -19.36 -11.01 4.25
N VAL A 66 -18.88 -12.02 4.96
CA VAL A 66 -17.51 -12.06 5.47
C VAL A 66 -16.65 -12.87 4.52
N SER A 67 -15.51 -12.30 4.13
CA SER A 67 -14.48 -13.01 3.37
C SER A 67 -13.13 -12.83 4.02
N LEU A 68 -12.34 -13.90 4.13
CA LEU A 68 -10.93 -13.80 4.47
C LEU A 68 -10.23 -13.02 3.36
N LEU A 69 -9.38 -12.08 3.74
CA LEU A 69 -8.50 -11.42 2.78
C LEU A 69 -7.55 -12.49 2.21
N GLY A 70 -7.54 -12.63 0.89
CA GLY A 70 -6.64 -13.54 0.22
C GLY A 70 -5.25 -12.92 0.15
N SER A 71 -4.21 -13.70 0.40
CA SER A 71 -2.87 -13.28 -0.05
C SER A 71 -2.88 -13.31 -1.59
N GLN A 72 -2.22 -12.34 -2.23
CA GLN A 72 -2.08 -12.32 -3.69
C GLN A 72 -1.43 -13.58 -4.27
N PHE A 73 -0.68 -14.31 -3.44
CA PHE A 73 0.11 -15.47 -3.87
C PHE A 73 -0.55 -16.78 -3.55
N SER A 74 -1.52 -16.79 -2.62
CA SER A 74 -1.96 -18.03 -2.02
C SER A 74 -3.32 -18.48 -2.49
N VAL A 75 -4.32 -17.59 -2.56
CA VAL A 75 -5.69 -18.07 -2.69
C VAL A 75 -6.12 -18.20 -4.14
N LEU A 76 -6.09 -19.43 -4.66
CA LEU A 76 -6.84 -19.78 -5.86
C LEU A 76 -8.29 -19.99 -5.38
N GLY A 77 -9.12 -18.96 -5.48
CA GLY A 77 -10.48 -18.98 -4.91
C GLY A 77 -11.29 -20.21 -5.34
N ALA A 78 -12.41 -20.47 -4.67
CA ALA A 78 -13.34 -21.53 -5.09
C ALA A 78 -13.69 -21.34 -6.57
N LEU A 79 -13.28 -22.30 -7.41
CA LEU A 79 -13.25 -22.22 -8.88
C LEU A 79 -14.49 -21.52 -9.47
N GLN A 80 -14.39 -20.21 -9.74
CA GLN A 80 -15.41 -19.45 -10.45
C GLN A 80 -15.15 -19.51 -11.96
N GLY A 81 -15.19 -20.72 -12.53
CA GLY A 81 -14.98 -20.96 -13.96
C GLY A 81 -13.60 -21.52 -14.33
N PRO A 82 -13.23 -21.54 -15.62
CA PRO A 82 -12.01 -22.21 -16.10
C PRO A 82 -10.70 -21.48 -15.77
N ARG A 83 -10.73 -20.38 -15.00
CA ARG A 83 -9.55 -19.60 -14.62
C ARG A 83 -9.48 -19.49 -13.11
N LEU A 84 -8.28 -19.73 -12.58
CA LEU A 84 -7.95 -19.51 -11.17
C LEU A 84 -7.66 -18.01 -11.00
N GLU A 85 -8.60 -17.24 -10.46
CA GLU A 85 -8.36 -15.84 -10.14
C GLU A 85 -8.01 -15.72 -8.64
N PRO A 86 -6.91 -15.03 -8.29
CA PRO A 86 -6.63 -14.70 -6.89
C PRO A 86 -7.78 -13.89 -6.30
N GLY A 87 -8.27 -14.28 -5.13
CA GLY A 87 -9.43 -13.62 -4.54
C GLY A 87 -9.58 -13.87 -3.05
N PRO A 88 -10.41 -13.06 -2.36
CA PRO A 88 -10.74 -13.31 -0.97
C PRO A 88 -11.50 -14.63 -0.82
N VAL A 89 -11.31 -15.31 0.32
CA VAL A 89 -12.04 -16.54 0.64
C VAL A 89 -13.37 -16.17 1.28
N THR A 90 -14.46 -16.18 0.51
CA THR A 90 -15.79 -15.91 1.05
C THR A 90 -16.25 -17.02 1.98
N LEU A 91 -16.42 -16.69 3.26
CA LEU A 91 -16.91 -17.61 4.27
C LEU A 91 -18.44 -17.66 4.30
N GLY A 92 -19.12 -16.57 3.92
CA GLY A 92 -20.58 -16.46 3.84
C GLY A 92 -21.12 -15.29 4.66
N ALA A 93 -22.45 -15.19 4.78
CA ALA A 93 -23.08 -14.13 5.57
C ALA A 93 -23.17 -14.44 7.05
N ILE A 94 -23.08 -13.39 7.87
CA ILE A 94 -23.49 -13.42 9.27
C ILE A 94 -24.81 -12.68 9.36
N GLY A 95 -25.88 -13.34 9.82
CA GLY A 95 -27.22 -12.76 9.74
C GLY A 95 -28.16 -13.26 10.83
N LEU A 96 -29.30 -12.58 10.93
CA LEU A 96 -30.45 -13.02 11.71
C LEU A 96 -31.49 -13.64 10.78
N ASP A 97 -32.59 -14.14 11.34
CA ASP A 97 -33.67 -14.69 10.54
C ASP A 97 -34.25 -13.68 9.54
N GLY A 98 -34.49 -14.16 8.31
CA GLY A 98 -35.04 -13.38 7.22
C GLY A 98 -34.01 -12.52 6.48
N ARG A 99 -34.47 -11.47 5.82
CA ARG A 99 -33.63 -10.54 5.06
C ARG A 99 -33.12 -9.42 5.97
N GLY A 100 -31.82 -9.14 5.87
CA GLY A 100 -31.20 -7.96 6.49
C GLY A 100 -31.10 -6.79 5.51
N ALA A 101 -30.89 -5.60 6.07
CA ALA A 101 -30.40 -4.44 5.34
C ALA A 101 -29.47 -3.61 6.22
N LEU A 102 -28.44 -3.02 5.62
CA LEU A 102 -27.58 -2.04 6.27
C LEU A 102 -28.39 -0.79 6.62
N ALA A 103 -28.44 -0.43 7.90
CA ALA A 103 -29.21 0.69 8.44
C ALA A 103 -28.35 1.89 8.85
N ASP A 104 -27.14 1.65 9.37
CA ASP A 104 -26.22 2.70 9.83
C ASP A 104 -24.75 2.25 9.70
N GLN A 105 -23.82 3.21 9.61
CA GLN A 105 -22.38 3.00 9.67
C GLN A 105 -21.71 4.07 10.54
N GLN A 106 -20.96 3.64 11.54
CA GLN A 106 -20.14 4.51 12.40
C GLN A 106 -18.67 4.24 12.12
N VAL A 107 -17.96 5.26 11.62
CA VAL A 107 -16.58 5.15 11.17
C VAL A 107 -15.69 6.07 12.02
N ASN A 108 -14.59 5.54 12.52
CA ASN A 108 -13.47 6.31 13.07
C ASN A 108 -12.20 6.03 12.27
N THR A 109 -11.04 6.48 12.76
CA THR A 109 -9.74 6.36 12.05
C THR A 109 -9.33 4.91 11.79
N VAL A 110 -9.76 3.95 12.62
CA VAL A 110 -9.28 2.56 12.59
C VAL A 110 -10.39 1.51 12.53
N SER A 111 -11.66 1.90 12.68
CA SER A 111 -12.79 0.98 12.81
C SER A 111 -14.03 1.46 12.04
N ASN A 112 -14.84 0.50 11.61
CA ASN A 112 -16.18 0.72 11.09
C ASN A 112 -17.15 -0.24 11.79
N THR A 113 -18.17 0.31 12.45
CA THR A 113 -19.29 -0.43 13.00
C THR A 113 -20.50 -0.27 12.08
N MET A 114 -20.85 -1.35 11.40
CA MET A 114 -22.02 -1.43 10.53
C MET A 114 -23.20 -2.01 11.30
N THR A 115 -24.35 -1.33 11.26
CA THR A 115 -25.58 -1.78 11.90
C THR A 115 -26.55 -2.27 10.83
N PHE A 116 -26.97 -3.53 10.93
CA PHE A 116 -27.95 -4.17 10.08
C PHE A 116 -29.25 -4.41 10.85
N LYS A 117 -30.38 -4.32 10.14
CA LYS A 117 -31.70 -4.63 10.68
C LYS A 117 -32.38 -5.71 9.86
N SER A 118 -33.01 -6.65 10.54
CA SER A 118 -33.94 -7.60 9.94
C SER A 118 -35.30 -6.96 9.65
N GLN A 119 -36.19 -7.68 8.98
CA GLN A 119 -37.59 -7.28 8.76
C GLN A 119 -38.40 -7.15 10.06
N SER A 120 -37.98 -7.81 11.14
CA SER A 120 -38.60 -7.72 12.46
C SER A 120 -37.91 -6.68 13.37
N ASP A 121 -37.11 -5.78 12.78
CA ASP A 121 -36.30 -4.77 13.49
C ASP A 121 -35.25 -5.32 14.46
N ALA A 122 -34.99 -6.64 14.46
CA ALA A 122 -33.85 -7.20 15.19
C ALA A 122 -32.54 -6.65 14.63
N VAL A 123 -31.65 -6.22 15.53
CA VAL A 123 -30.41 -5.51 15.21
C VAL A 123 -29.21 -6.44 15.28
N LEU A 124 -28.36 -6.37 14.27
CA LEU A 124 -27.03 -6.98 14.22
C LEU A 124 -26.01 -5.87 13.98
N LYS A 125 -25.01 -5.73 14.85
CA LYS A 125 -23.87 -4.85 14.60
C LYS A 125 -22.65 -5.69 14.27
N LEU A 126 -21.86 -5.22 13.32
CA LEU A 126 -20.59 -5.81 12.96
C LEU A 126 -19.52 -4.72 12.95
N THR A 127 -18.51 -4.87 13.81
CA THR A 127 -17.37 -3.97 13.88
C THR A 127 -16.16 -4.62 13.22
N VAL A 128 -15.62 -3.95 12.20
CA VAL A 128 -14.35 -4.27 11.55
C VAL A 128 -13.32 -3.24 12.01
N THR A 129 -12.12 -3.67 12.39
CA THR A 129 -11.06 -2.78 12.85
C THR A 129 -9.70 -3.12 12.24
N ARG A 130 -8.82 -2.13 12.15
CA ARG A 130 -7.39 -2.25 11.82
C ARG A 130 -6.53 -2.55 13.06
N LEU A 131 -7.15 -2.66 14.24
CA LEU A 131 -6.51 -2.97 15.51
C LEU A 131 -6.49 -4.47 15.83
N SER A 132 -7.27 -5.28 15.10
CA SER A 132 -7.43 -6.70 15.34
C SER A 132 -7.61 -7.46 14.03
N PRO A 133 -7.07 -8.68 13.90
CA PRO A 133 -7.42 -9.60 12.81
C PRO A 133 -8.85 -10.14 12.90
N ALA A 134 -9.51 -10.03 14.07
CA ALA A 134 -10.89 -10.46 14.25
C ALA A 134 -11.90 -9.37 13.82
N ILE A 135 -13.14 -9.81 13.61
CA ILE A 135 -14.32 -8.93 13.60
C ILE A 135 -15.14 -9.16 14.86
N LEU A 136 -15.89 -8.15 15.28
CA LEU A 136 -16.80 -8.24 16.41
C LEU A 136 -18.24 -8.22 15.93
N VAL A 137 -19.05 -9.16 16.40
CA VAL A 137 -20.47 -9.28 16.11
C VAL A 137 -21.26 -9.03 17.40
N GLU A 138 -22.25 -8.15 17.35
CA GLU A 138 -23.13 -7.84 18.50
C GLU A 138 -24.60 -7.93 18.10
N SER A 139 -25.42 -8.58 18.93
CA SER A 139 -26.87 -8.66 18.70
C SER A 139 -27.65 -8.89 19.99
N GLN A 140 -28.89 -8.38 20.00
CA GLN A 140 -29.89 -8.63 21.03
C GLN A 140 -30.77 -9.85 20.71
N ALA A 141 -30.66 -10.41 19.51
CA ALA A 141 -31.36 -11.62 19.14
C ALA A 141 -30.82 -12.82 19.93
N ALA A 142 -31.70 -13.82 20.15
CA ALA A 142 -31.33 -15.07 20.79
C ALA A 142 -30.78 -16.11 19.82
N GLU A 143 -30.87 -15.89 18.51
CA GLU A 143 -30.31 -16.76 17.48
C GLU A 143 -29.54 -15.95 16.45
N ILE A 144 -28.44 -16.52 15.97
CA ILE A 144 -27.64 -15.98 14.86
C ILE A 144 -27.28 -17.11 13.89
N GLU A 145 -27.35 -16.81 12.60
CA GLU A 145 -26.82 -17.68 11.55
C GLU A 145 -25.43 -17.22 11.14
N LEU A 146 -24.50 -18.18 11.08
CA LEU A 146 -23.15 -17.97 10.60
C LEU A 146 -22.93 -18.62 9.24
N PHE A 147 -22.14 -17.93 8.41
CA PHE A 147 -21.70 -18.38 7.10
C PHE A 147 -22.88 -18.75 6.17
N GLY A 148 -24.00 -18.04 6.33
CA GLY A 148 -25.25 -18.14 5.57
C GLY A 148 -25.06 -17.98 4.07
N GLU A 149 -25.97 -18.57 3.29
CA GLU A 149 -26.08 -18.22 1.88
C GLU A 149 -26.63 -16.81 1.74
N VAL A 150 -25.99 -16.02 0.89
CA VAL A 150 -26.56 -14.78 0.41
C VAL A 150 -27.03 -15.02 -1.00
N ALA A 151 -28.27 -14.64 -1.30
CA ALA A 151 -28.66 -14.38 -2.67
C ALA A 151 -27.89 -13.13 -3.10
N ILE A 152 -26.64 -13.31 -3.55
CA ILE A 152 -25.86 -12.22 -4.14
C ILE A 152 -26.76 -11.69 -5.27
N PRO A 153 -27.28 -10.45 -5.18
CA PRO A 153 -28.12 -9.91 -6.23
C PRO A 153 -27.28 -10.04 -7.49
N ALA A 154 -27.77 -10.78 -8.49
CA ALA A 154 -27.03 -11.02 -9.72
C ALA A 154 -26.49 -9.67 -10.18
N ALA A 155 -25.18 -9.47 -10.03
CA ALA A 155 -24.58 -8.19 -10.35
C ALA A 155 -25.01 -7.92 -11.78
N LYS A 156 -25.71 -6.80 -12.03
CA LYS A 156 -26.15 -6.44 -13.38
C LYS A 156 -24.87 -6.25 -14.19
N GLY A 157 -24.38 -7.33 -14.79
CA GLY A 157 -23.19 -7.30 -15.61
C GLY A 157 -23.44 -6.25 -16.68
N ALA A 158 -22.49 -5.33 -16.86
CA ALA A 158 -22.64 -4.14 -17.69
C ALA A 158 -23.01 -4.42 -19.17
N LYS A 159 -23.21 -5.68 -19.59
CA LYS A 159 -23.58 -6.11 -20.94
C LYS A 159 -24.41 -7.41 -21.01
N GLY A 160 -25.27 -7.71 -20.03
CA GLY A 160 -26.18 -8.86 -20.13
C GLY A 160 -25.51 -10.24 -20.17
N LYS A 161 -24.22 -10.35 -19.83
CA LYS A 161 -23.60 -11.66 -19.56
C LYS A 161 -24.22 -12.21 -18.28
N ALA A 162 -24.64 -13.48 -18.32
CA ALA A 162 -25.15 -14.19 -17.15
C ALA A 162 -24.19 -14.00 -15.97
N ALA A 163 -24.73 -13.64 -14.81
CA ALA A 163 -23.94 -13.50 -13.59
C ALA A 163 -23.19 -14.82 -13.33
N LYS A 164 -21.92 -14.72 -12.90
CA LYS A 164 -21.18 -15.88 -12.40
C LYS A 164 -22.08 -16.57 -11.36
N PRO A 165 -22.22 -17.91 -11.37
CA PRO A 165 -23.02 -18.60 -10.38
C PRO A 165 -22.57 -18.19 -8.98
N PRO A 166 -23.50 -18.03 -8.02
CA PRO A 166 -23.14 -17.68 -6.66
C PRO A 166 -22.11 -18.69 -6.16
N LEU A 167 -21.06 -18.20 -5.49
CA LEU A 167 -20.20 -19.05 -4.67
C LEU A 167 -21.13 -19.91 -3.81
N MET A 168 -21.04 -21.24 -3.97
CA MET A 168 -21.79 -22.13 -3.09
C MET A 168 -21.32 -21.83 -1.68
N ALA A 169 -22.22 -21.42 -0.78
CA ALA A 169 -21.82 -21.21 0.61
C ALA A 169 -21.55 -22.57 1.22
N VAL A 170 -20.27 -22.88 1.31
CA VAL A 170 -19.79 -24.09 1.94
C VAL A 170 -19.74 -23.80 3.45
N LYS A 171 -20.17 -24.75 4.27
CA LYS A 171 -20.24 -24.57 5.73
C LYS A 171 -19.02 -25.19 6.40
N PRO A 172 -18.50 -24.61 7.50
CA PRO A 172 -17.50 -25.28 8.32
C PRO A 172 -18.19 -26.36 9.15
N LEU A 173 -18.13 -27.61 8.68
CA LEU A 173 -18.85 -28.74 9.28
C LEU A 173 -18.05 -29.49 10.35
N ARG A 174 -16.78 -29.14 10.57
CA ARG A 174 -15.97 -29.68 11.68
C ARG A 174 -15.86 -28.65 12.78
N TRP A 175 -15.76 -29.14 14.01
CA TRP A 175 -15.66 -28.28 15.18
C TRP A 175 -14.79 -28.88 16.28
N ALA A 176 -14.27 -28.00 17.14
CA ALA A 176 -13.56 -28.33 18.36
C ALA A 176 -13.87 -27.31 19.46
N ALA A 177 -13.99 -27.77 20.69
CA ALA A 177 -14.25 -26.95 21.87
C ALA A 177 -13.57 -27.55 23.12
N PRO A 178 -13.17 -26.73 24.10
CA PRO A 178 -12.73 -27.23 25.39
C PRO A 178 -13.90 -27.91 26.12
N GLY A 179 -13.68 -29.14 26.58
CA GLY A 179 -14.60 -29.88 27.43
C GLY A 179 -14.55 -29.42 28.89
N PRO A 180 -15.44 -29.95 29.75
CA PRO A 180 -15.52 -29.58 31.16
C PRO A 180 -14.24 -29.86 31.96
N ASP A 181 -13.45 -30.84 31.54
CA ASP A 181 -12.17 -31.25 32.11
C ASP A 181 -10.96 -30.54 31.48
N GLY A 182 -11.20 -29.66 30.49
CA GLY A 182 -10.17 -28.95 29.75
C GLY A 182 -9.61 -29.71 28.55
N GLU A 183 -9.97 -30.99 28.36
CA GLU A 183 -9.64 -31.76 27.16
C GLU A 183 -10.45 -31.26 25.96
N VAL A 184 -9.85 -31.24 24.77
CA VAL A 184 -10.56 -30.74 23.58
C VAL A 184 -11.43 -31.84 23.00
N VAL A 185 -12.72 -31.55 22.87
CA VAL A 185 -13.68 -32.39 22.16
C VAL A 185 -13.81 -31.88 20.73
N ALA A 186 -13.62 -32.76 19.75
CA ALA A 186 -13.85 -32.47 18.34
C ALA A 186 -14.98 -33.34 17.76
N GLY A 187 -15.58 -32.88 16.67
CA GLY A 187 -16.66 -33.59 15.99
C GLY A 187 -17.03 -33.03 14.63
N VAL A 188 -18.02 -33.68 14.01
CA VAL A 188 -18.53 -33.32 12.69
C VAL A 188 -20.05 -33.17 12.75
N PHE A 189 -20.57 -32.05 12.20
CA PHE A 189 -22.01 -31.81 12.07
C PHE A 189 -22.65 -32.63 10.96
N GLY A 190 -21.93 -32.84 9.86
CA GLY A 190 -22.41 -33.53 8.68
C GLY A 190 -21.36 -33.54 7.57
N GLN A 191 -21.80 -33.91 6.38
CA GLN A 191 -21.00 -33.85 5.17
C GLN A 191 -21.70 -32.97 4.15
N GLN A 192 -20.91 -32.31 3.31
CA GLN A 192 -21.42 -31.59 2.15
C GLN A 192 -20.76 -32.11 0.88
N GLU A 193 -21.55 -32.11 -0.18
CA GLU A 193 -21.04 -32.41 -1.52
C GLU A 193 -20.18 -31.23 -1.98
N VAL A 194 -18.92 -31.52 -2.28
CA VAL A 194 -18.01 -30.55 -2.89
C VAL A 194 -17.86 -30.97 -4.34
N THR A 195 -18.24 -30.08 -5.26
CA THR A 195 -18.04 -30.32 -6.69
C THR A 195 -16.55 -30.60 -6.95
N PRO A 196 -16.19 -31.70 -7.62
CA PRO A 196 -14.81 -31.97 -8.00
C PRO A 196 -14.22 -30.77 -8.74
N PHE A 197 -13.00 -30.38 -8.39
CA PHE A 197 -12.33 -29.23 -8.99
C PHE A 197 -11.97 -29.53 -10.46
N PRO A 198 -12.56 -28.86 -11.47
CA PRO A 198 -12.12 -29.03 -12.85
C PRO A 198 -10.72 -28.42 -13.01
N THR A 199 -9.69 -29.26 -13.12
CA THR A 199 -8.39 -28.80 -13.62
C THR A 199 -8.56 -28.45 -15.09
N GLY A 200 -8.28 -27.22 -15.48
CA GLY A 200 -8.30 -26.82 -16.88
C GLY A 200 -7.38 -27.73 -17.70
N LYS A 201 -7.97 -28.62 -18.51
CA LYS A 201 -7.32 -29.37 -19.61
C LYS A 201 -6.15 -30.32 -19.26
N ALA A 202 -6.36 -31.42 -18.53
CA ALA A 202 -5.50 -32.62 -18.68
C ALA A 202 -6.04 -33.94 -18.08
N GLY A 203 -7.33 -34.07 -17.77
CA GLY A 203 -7.86 -35.33 -17.18
C GLY A 203 -7.29 -35.72 -15.80
N LYS A 204 -6.49 -34.85 -15.16
CA LYS A 204 -6.00 -35.01 -13.79
C LYS A 204 -6.96 -34.35 -12.82
N SER A 205 -7.82 -35.09 -12.11
CA SER A 205 -8.60 -34.51 -11.02
C SER A 205 -7.71 -34.25 -9.81
N PHE A 206 -7.87 -33.10 -9.15
CA PHE A 206 -7.27 -32.89 -7.83
C PHE A 206 -7.79 -33.98 -6.86
N GLU A 207 -6.89 -34.75 -6.24
CA GLU A 207 -7.29 -35.77 -5.26
C GLU A 207 -7.87 -35.07 -4.02
N ARG A 208 -9.17 -35.28 -3.79
CA ARG A 208 -9.85 -34.74 -2.61
C ARG A 208 -9.21 -35.33 -1.35
N THR A 209 -9.03 -34.50 -0.35
CA THR A 209 -8.65 -34.97 0.99
C THR A 209 -9.62 -36.07 1.43
N GLN A 210 -9.07 -37.19 1.91
CA GLN A 210 -9.88 -38.28 2.45
C GLN A 210 -10.71 -37.78 3.63
N ASN A 211 -12.02 -38.01 3.58
CA ASN A 211 -12.91 -37.67 4.67
C ASN A 211 -12.69 -38.65 5.83
N LEU A 212 -12.27 -38.14 7.00
CA LEU A 212 -12.07 -38.92 8.23
C LEU A 212 -13.27 -38.84 9.17
N GLY A 213 -14.30 -38.06 8.82
CA GLY A 213 -15.58 -37.97 9.52
C GLY A 213 -16.41 -39.25 9.40
N GLN A 214 -15.93 -40.34 10.03
CA GLN A 214 -16.68 -41.57 10.23
C GLN A 214 -17.92 -41.33 11.11
N GLU A 215 -18.90 -42.23 11.08
CA GLU A 215 -20.11 -42.13 11.93
C GLU A 215 -19.78 -41.94 13.42
N SER A 216 -18.66 -42.50 13.89
CA SER A 216 -18.18 -42.35 15.26
C SER A 216 -17.86 -40.90 15.68
N HIS A 217 -17.56 -40.02 14.73
CA HIS A 217 -17.29 -38.60 14.98
C HIS A 217 -18.52 -37.71 14.79
N ARG A 218 -19.63 -38.26 14.28
CA ARG A 218 -20.88 -37.49 14.10
C ARG A 218 -21.49 -37.20 15.47
N LYS A 219 -21.52 -35.92 15.81
CA LYS A 219 -22.19 -35.42 17.00
C LYS A 219 -23.20 -34.38 16.54
N ALA A 220 -24.48 -34.69 16.75
CA ALA A 220 -25.57 -33.81 16.36
C ALA A 220 -25.58 -32.48 17.15
N VAL A 221 -24.96 -32.47 18.34
CA VAL A 221 -24.95 -31.33 19.26
C VAL A 221 -23.54 -31.11 19.82
N ILE A 222 -23.07 -29.87 19.80
CA ILE A 222 -21.83 -29.46 20.47
C ILE A 222 -22.10 -29.37 21.98
N PRO A 223 -21.22 -29.93 22.85
CA PRO A 223 -21.25 -29.63 24.27
C PRO A 223 -21.05 -28.12 24.48
N VAL A 224 -22.11 -27.43 24.90
CA VAL A 224 -22.06 -25.97 25.12
C VAL A 224 -21.55 -25.59 26.50
N ASP A 225 -21.52 -26.55 27.43
CA ASP A 225 -20.97 -26.39 28.77
C ASP A 225 -19.48 -26.00 28.68
N GLY A 226 -19.14 -24.81 29.17
CA GLY A 226 -17.78 -24.26 29.11
C GLY A 226 -17.52 -23.27 27.97
N LEU A 227 -18.36 -23.21 26.92
CA LEU A 227 -18.14 -22.28 25.80
C LEU A 227 -18.26 -20.79 26.19
N GLY A 228 -19.00 -20.48 27.26
CA GLY A 228 -19.09 -19.12 27.80
C GLY A 228 -17.74 -18.58 28.32
N ALA A 229 -16.84 -19.46 28.77
CA ALA A 229 -15.48 -19.11 29.20
C ALA A 229 -14.39 -19.58 28.22
N GLY A 230 -14.71 -20.53 27.32
CA GLY A 230 -13.78 -21.21 26.43
C GLY A 230 -13.72 -20.63 25.02
N TRP A 231 -13.84 -21.44 23.98
CA TRP A 231 -13.89 -21.01 22.58
C TRP A 231 -14.48 -22.12 21.73
N LEU A 232 -14.96 -21.78 20.53
CA LEU A 232 -15.38 -22.76 19.53
C LEU A 232 -14.54 -22.55 18.27
N LEU A 233 -13.81 -23.56 17.84
CA LEU A 233 -13.11 -23.58 16.56
C LEU A 233 -13.96 -24.33 15.55
N VAL A 234 -14.19 -23.75 14.38
CA VAL A 234 -14.89 -24.41 13.26
C VAL A 234 -14.02 -24.39 12.01
N TRP A 235 -14.06 -25.45 11.20
CA TRP A 235 -13.30 -25.56 9.95
C TRP A 235 -13.99 -26.48 8.94
N TYR A 236 -13.46 -26.53 7.72
CA TYR A 236 -14.09 -27.21 6.59
C TYR A 236 -13.53 -28.62 6.37
N GLY A 237 -12.24 -28.84 6.64
CA GLY A 237 -11.55 -30.12 6.48
C GLY A 237 -11.63 -30.64 5.06
N SER A 238 -11.93 -31.93 4.91
CA SER A 238 -12.09 -32.58 3.60
C SER A 238 -13.20 -31.99 2.72
N ASP A 239 -14.07 -31.17 3.30
CA ASP A 239 -15.16 -30.51 2.62
C ASP A 239 -14.85 -29.05 2.26
N SER A 240 -13.60 -28.61 2.41
CA SER A 240 -13.17 -27.28 2.02
C SER A 240 -13.25 -27.09 0.50
N PRO A 241 -13.84 -25.99 0.00
CA PRO A 241 -13.86 -25.69 -1.43
C PRO A 241 -12.65 -24.83 -1.86
N PHE A 242 -11.71 -24.59 -0.96
CA PHE A 242 -10.60 -23.68 -1.19
C PHE A 242 -9.43 -24.43 -1.79
N LEU A 243 -8.79 -23.82 -2.79
CA LEU A 243 -7.48 -24.24 -3.27
C LEU A 243 -6.49 -23.14 -2.93
N THR A 244 -5.26 -23.54 -2.63
CA THR A 244 -4.21 -22.57 -2.37
C THR A 244 -2.88 -23.09 -2.89
N SER A 245 -1.94 -22.18 -3.05
CA SER A 245 -0.53 -22.46 -3.30
C SER A 245 0.29 -21.60 -2.34
N LYS A 246 1.52 -22.00 -2.01
CA LYS A 246 2.48 -21.07 -1.39
C LYS A 246 3.39 -20.41 -2.42
N ILE A 247 3.34 -20.91 -3.65
CA ILE A 247 4.10 -20.42 -4.79
C ILE A 247 3.26 -19.34 -5.50
N PRO A 248 3.85 -18.17 -5.80
CA PRO A 248 3.19 -17.05 -6.45
C PRO A 248 2.45 -17.39 -7.74
N CYS A 249 1.19 -16.94 -7.85
CA CYS A 249 0.41 -17.02 -9.08
C CYS A 249 0.95 -16.13 -10.22
N VAL A 250 1.88 -15.19 -9.95
CA VAL A 250 2.55 -14.46 -11.03
C VAL A 250 3.33 -15.41 -11.95
N LEU A 251 3.64 -16.62 -11.48
CA LEU A 251 4.19 -17.71 -12.28
C LEU A 251 3.12 -18.45 -13.10
N SER A 252 1.85 -18.40 -12.69
CA SER A 252 0.72 -19.04 -13.38
C SER A 252 0.18 -18.24 -14.57
N ASP A 253 0.39 -16.91 -14.59
CA ASP A 253 0.00 -16.05 -15.71
C ASP A 253 0.93 -16.19 -16.93
N LEU A 254 2.01 -16.96 -16.79
CA LEU A 254 2.79 -17.40 -17.93
C LEU A 254 2.06 -18.59 -18.55
N ASP A 255 1.13 -18.33 -19.47
CA ASP A 255 0.55 -19.33 -20.40
C ASP A 255 1.65 -20.20 -21.10
N PHE A 256 2.92 -19.76 -21.02
CA PHE A 256 4.11 -20.44 -21.51
C PHE A 256 4.68 -21.51 -20.57
N ILE A 257 4.45 -21.42 -19.26
CA ILE A 257 4.93 -22.43 -18.31
C ILE A 257 3.74 -23.28 -17.86
N GLY A 258 3.37 -24.19 -18.77
CA GLY A 258 2.10 -24.91 -18.75
C GLY A 258 1.84 -25.81 -17.55
N ASP A 259 0.74 -26.57 -17.67
CA ASP A 259 0.10 -27.48 -16.72
C ASP A 259 1.01 -28.36 -15.83
N ASN A 260 2.31 -28.45 -16.10
CA ASN A 260 3.28 -29.25 -15.37
C ASN A 260 3.86 -28.57 -14.11
N LEU A 261 3.82 -27.24 -14.00
CA LEU A 261 4.46 -26.54 -12.87
C LEU A 261 3.63 -26.56 -11.58
N PHE A 262 2.36 -26.98 -11.69
CA PHE A 262 1.40 -27.05 -10.57
C PHE A 262 1.26 -28.43 -9.95
N ASP A 263 1.88 -29.47 -10.52
CA ASP A 263 1.82 -30.82 -9.96
C ASP A 263 2.49 -30.82 -8.57
N GLY A 264 1.67 -30.92 -7.53
CA GLY A 264 2.10 -31.00 -6.12
C GLY A 264 2.25 -29.68 -5.37
N THR A 265 1.99 -28.53 -6.01
CA THR A 265 2.16 -27.20 -5.36
C THR A 265 0.85 -26.54 -4.96
N ILE A 266 -0.23 -26.83 -5.70
CA ILE A 266 -1.60 -26.49 -5.32
C ILE A 266 -2.12 -27.59 -4.39
N TYR A 267 -2.82 -27.21 -3.33
CA TYR A 267 -3.49 -28.14 -2.44
C TYR A 267 -4.88 -27.64 -2.02
N GLN A 268 -5.76 -28.58 -1.63
CA GLN A 268 -7.03 -28.25 -0.98
C GLN A 268 -6.70 -27.61 0.37
N ALA A 269 -7.03 -26.33 0.47
CA ALA A 269 -6.72 -25.49 1.61
C ALA A 269 -7.88 -25.49 2.60
N ASP A 270 -7.67 -25.06 3.83
CA ASP A 270 -8.71 -24.86 4.83
C ASP A 270 -8.49 -23.54 5.58
N ALA A 271 -9.56 -23.00 6.14
CA ALA A 271 -9.58 -21.72 6.85
C ALA A 271 -10.28 -21.89 8.21
N PRO A 272 -9.59 -22.41 9.25
CA PRO A 272 -10.15 -22.54 10.58
C PRO A 272 -10.54 -21.19 11.19
N VAL A 273 -11.78 -21.09 11.68
CA VAL A 273 -12.36 -19.88 12.27
C VAL A 273 -12.65 -20.10 13.75
N LEU A 274 -12.03 -19.28 14.60
CA LEU A 274 -12.24 -19.24 16.04
C LEU A 274 -13.39 -18.29 16.38
N LEU A 275 -14.31 -18.77 17.22
CA LEU A 275 -15.44 -18.04 17.77
C LEU A 275 -15.23 -17.88 19.29
N VAL A 276 -15.29 -16.63 19.76
CA VAL A 276 -15.12 -16.26 21.17
C VAL A 276 -16.36 -15.53 21.63
N PHE A 277 -17.11 -16.15 22.54
CA PHE A 277 -18.41 -15.65 23.00
C PHE A 277 -18.29 -14.83 24.29
N GLY A 278 -19.10 -13.77 24.39
CA GLY A 278 -19.33 -13.04 25.62
C GLY A 278 -20.43 -13.65 26.50
N ASN A 279 -21.48 -14.19 25.88
CA ASN A 279 -22.50 -14.99 26.56
C ASN A 279 -22.37 -16.45 26.16
N ALA A 280 -22.66 -17.37 27.09
CA ALA A 280 -22.62 -18.80 26.79
C ALA A 280 -23.71 -19.18 25.75
N PRO A 281 -23.36 -19.88 24.66
CA PRO A 281 -24.36 -20.42 23.75
C PRO A 281 -25.19 -21.49 24.47
N LYS A 282 -26.48 -21.57 24.13
CA LYS A 282 -27.41 -22.63 24.54
C LYS A 282 -27.33 -23.83 23.60
N ALA A 283 -27.15 -23.58 22.31
CA ALA A 283 -27.01 -24.62 21.29
C ALA A 283 -26.16 -24.11 20.13
N VAL A 284 -25.41 -25.03 19.53
CA VAL A 284 -24.71 -24.83 18.25
C VAL A 284 -25.07 -26.00 17.37
N GLU A 285 -25.78 -25.76 16.28
CA GLU A 285 -26.40 -26.82 15.49
C GLU A 285 -26.52 -26.48 14.01
N LEU A 286 -26.75 -27.53 13.21
CA LEU A 286 -27.04 -27.44 11.80
C LEU A 286 -28.55 -27.63 11.59
N LYS A 287 -29.32 -26.54 11.50
CA LYS A 287 -30.78 -26.59 11.31
C LYS A 287 -31.13 -26.88 9.85
N ALA A 288 -32.19 -27.65 9.62
CA ALA A 288 -32.77 -27.80 8.29
C ALA A 288 -33.32 -26.44 7.80
N GLY A 289 -32.91 -26.00 6.61
CA GLY A 289 -33.43 -24.80 5.95
C GLY A 289 -34.29 -25.14 4.73
N SER A 290 -34.89 -24.12 4.10
CA SER A 290 -35.73 -24.25 2.89
C SER A 290 -34.92 -24.55 1.61
N GLY A 291 -33.97 -25.48 1.69
CA GLY A 291 -33.13 -25.92 0.57
C GLY A 291 -31.74 -26.40 0.99
N LYS A 292 -31.14 -25.78 2.02
CA LYS A 292 -29.80 -26.13 2.53
C LYS A 292 -29.71 -25.98 4.06
N PRO A 293 -28.80 -26.72 4.71
CA PRO A 293 -28.57 -26.60 6.15
C PRO A 293 -28.07 -25.20 6.57
N ARG A 294 -28.56 -24.70 7.71
CA ARG A 294 -28.17 -23.42 8.33
C ARG A 294 -27.29 -23.70 9.55
N PHE A 295 -26.14 -23.04 9.66
CA PHE A 295 -25.28 -23.13 10.83
C PHE A 295 -25.72 -22.06 11.84
N VAL A 296 -26.42 -22.50 12.90
CA VAL A 296 -27.13 -21.61 13.83
C VAL A 296 -26.56 -21.75 15.23
N ILE A 297 -26.39 -20.62 15.90
CA ILE A 297 -26.05 -20.54 17.31
C ILE A 297 -27.21 -19.88 18.05
N SER A 298 -27.73 -20.57 19.06
CA SER A 298 -28.83 -20.08 19.90
C SER A 298 -28.34 -19.80 21.31
N PHE A 299 -28.94 -18.82 21.98
CA PHE A 299 -28.62 -18.34 23.32
C PHE A 299 -29.87 -18.36 24.20
N ALA A 300 -29.70 -18.39 25.52
CA ALA A 300 -30.83 -18.35 26.45
C ALA A 300 -31.52 -16.97 26.49
N GLY A 301 -30.81 -15.92 26.10
CA GLY A 301 -31.29 -14.54 25.96
C GLY A 301 -30.57 -13.86 24.80
N ALA A 302 -30.22 -12.58 24.93
CA ALA A 302 -29.42 -11.90 23.92
C ALA A 302 -28.06 -12.58 23.71
N MET A 303 -27.62 -12.70 22.45
CA MET A 303 -26.27 -13.16 22.11
C MET A 303 -25.19 -12.33 22.79
N GLY A 304 -25.41 -11.01 22.94
CA GLY A 304 -24.37 -10.11 23.42
C GLY A 304 -23.32 -9.91 22.34
N ARG A 305 -22.04 -10.14 22.66
CA ARG A 305 -20.90 -9.98 21.74
C ARG A 305 -20.22 -11.31 21.43
N MET A 306 -19.73 -11.44 20.20
CA MET A 306 -18.93 -12.56 19.74
C MET A 306 -17.82 -12.06 18.82
N ALA A 307 -16.58 -12.42 19.11
CA ALA A 307 -15.47 -12.19 18.20
C ALA A 307 -15.31 -13.38 17.24
N VAL A 308 -15.05 -13.09 15.97
CA VAL A 308 -14.81 -14.07 14.90
C VAL A 308 -13.41 -13.82 14.34
N LEU A 309 -12.56 -14.84 14.37
CA LEU A 309 -11.13 -14.73 14.04
C LEU A 309 -10.72 -15.87 13.08
N PRO A 310 -9.96 -15.62 12.00
CA PRO A 310 -9.31 -16.70 11.26
C PRO A 310 -8.05 -17.11 12.02
N LEU A 311 -8.03 -18.30 12.61
CA LEU A 311 -7.05 -18.69 13.64
C LEU A 311 -5.58 -18.55 13.19
N PHE A 312 -5.33 -18.73 11.90
CA PHE A 312 -4.01 -18.67 11.27
C PHE A 312 -3.82 -17.43 10.37
N GLY A 313 -4.73 -16.45 10.47
CA GLY A 313 -4.68 -15.27 9.61
C GLY A 313 -4.79 -15.66 8.14
N HIS A 314 -3.76 -15.36 7.35
CA HIS A 314 -3.71 -15.66 5.91
C HIS A 314 -3.02 -16.98 5.58
N ASP A 315 -2.53 -17.70 6.59
CA ASP A 315 -1.94 -19.02 6.38
C ASP A 315 -3.05 -20.08 6.25
N LEU A 316 -3.40 -20.40 5.00
CA LEU A 316 -4.34 -21.47 4.70
C LEU A 316 -3.66 -22.84 4.77
N HIS A 317 -4.03 -23.62 5.78
CA HIS A 317 -3.49 -24.97 6.03
C HIS A 317 -4.01 -25.99 5.01
N PRO A 318 -3.28 -27.08 4.74
CA PRO A 318 -3.83 -28.21 3.99
C PRO A 318 -5.04 -28.81 4.70
N ALA A 319 -6.11 -29.03 3.93
CA ALA A 319 -7.34 -29.68 4.43
C ALA A 319 -7.06 -31.09 4.99
N SER A 320 -6.04 -31.78 4.48
CA SER A 320 -5.59 -33.07 5.02
C SER A 320 -5.04 -32.98 6.44
N GLU A 321 -4.37 -31.86 6.77
CA GLU A 321 -3.89 -31.61 8.13
C GLU A 321 -5.06 -31.32 9.07
N THR A 322 -5.96 -30.41 8.68
CA THR A 322 -7.09 -29.99 9.52
C THR A 322 -8.14 -31.09 9.69
N GLU A 323 -8.33 -31.96 8.69
CA GLU A 323 -9.17 -33.15 8.82
C GLU A 323 -8.59 -34.14 9.84
N GLY A 324 -7.25 -34.24 9.92
CA GLY A 324 -6.56 -35.07 10.92
C GLY A 324 -6.82 -34.65 12.37
N TRP A 325 -7.24 -33.41 12.63
CA TRP A 325 -7.56 -32.92 13.96
C TRP A 325 -8.74 -33.64 14.62
N LEU A 326 -9.61 -34.28 13.83
CA LEU A 326 -10.71 -35.11 14.33
C LEU A 326 -10.21 -36.36 15.07
N ALA A 327 -9.08 -36.92 14.63
CA ALA A 327 -8.47 -38.08 15.27
C ALA A 327 -7.67 -37.67 16.50
N ARG A 328 -6.93 -36.55 16.41
CA ARG A 328 -6.15 -35.99 17.52
C ARG A 328 -6.04 -34.47 17.37
N PHE A 329 -6.72 -33.74 18.24
CA PHE A 329 -6.64 -32.29 18.23
C PHE A 329 -5.24 -31.82 18.68
N PRO A 330 -4.52 -31.00 17.91
CA PRO A 330 -3.15 -30.63 18.27
C PRO A 330 -3.10 -29.68 19.47
N ALA A 331 -2.19 -29.95 20.41
CA ALA A 331 -1.98 -29.11 21.59
C ALA A 331 -1.53 -27.68 21.23
N SER A 332 -0.76 -27.51 20.15
CA SER A 332 -0.36 -26.19 19.63
C SER A 332 -1.55 -25.37 19.14
N VAL A 333 -2.52 -26.02 18.46
CA VAL A 333 -3.75 -25.38 18.00
C VAL A 333 -4.62 -24.99 19.19
N LYS A 334 -4.76 -25.88 20.19
CA LYS A 334 -5.44 -25.56 21.47
C LYS A 334 -4.83 -24.35 22.14
N GLY A 335 -3.50 -24.34 22.35
CA GLY A 335 -2.79 -23.25 23.00
C GLY A 335 -2.98 -21.92 22.27
N ARG A 336 -3.02 -21.95 20.93
CA ARG A 336 -3.33 -20.78 20.10
C ARG A 336 -4.78 -20.30 20.29
N CYS A 337 -5.76 -21.21 20.30
CA CYS A 337 -7.16 -20.87 20.57
C CYS A 337 -7.33 -20.26 21.97
N ASP A 338 -6.73 -20.86 23.00
CA ASP A 338 -6.77 -20.35 24.38
C ASP A 338 -6.19 -18.94 24.45
N ALA A 339 -5.03 -18.72 23.80
CA ALA A 339 -4.34 -17.45 23.81
C ALA A 339 -5.11 -16.35 23.06
N TRP A 340 -5.79 -16.67 21.96
CA TRP A 340 -6.64 -15.72 21.25
C TRP A 340 -7.97 -15.47 21.95
N ALA A 341 -8.57 -16.49 22.57
CA ALA A 341 -9.78 -16.35 23.36
C ALA A 341 -9.57 -15.44 24.58
N ALA A 342 -8.39 -15.48 25.19
CA ALA A 342 -7.99 -14.56 26.25
C ALA A 342 -7.88 -13.11 25.73
N ARG A 343 -7.18 -12.90 24.60
CA ARG A 343 -7.00 -11.57 23.97
C ARG A 343 -8.32 -10.94 23.55
N LEU A 344 -9.15 -11.70 22.85
CA LEU A 344 -10.43 -11.24 22.30
C LEU A 344 -11.49 -11.02 23.39
N GLY A 345 -11.19 -11.29 24.66
CA GLY A 345 -12.01 -10.87 25.78
C GLY A 345 -12.14 -9.34 25.90
N GLN A 346 -11.15 -8.59 25.39
CA GLN A 346 -11.20 -7.13 25.19
C GLN A 346 -10.95 -6.83 23.71
N PHE A 347 -11.97 -6.36 22.99
CA PHE A 347 -11.85 -6.10 21.55
C PHE A 347 -11.46 -4.62 21.31
N PRO A 348 -10.27 -4.32 20.75
CA PRO A 348 -9.87 -2.93 20.51
C PRO A 348 -10.71 -2.31 19.40
N VAL A 349 -11.18 -1.08 19.60
CA VAL A 349 -12.06 -0.37 18.65
C VAL A 349 -11.60 1.03 18.28
N ASP A 350 -10.69 1.62 19.05
CA ASP A 350 -10.16 2.94 18.76
C ASP A 350 -8.73 3.11 19.28
N VAL A 351 -8.00 4.05 18.70
CA VAL A 351 -6.67 4.45 19.14
C VAL A 351 -6.53 5.97 19.06
N ARG A 352 -6.07 6.56 20.16
CA ARG A 352 -5.63 7.93 20.23
C ARG A 352 -4.12 7.97 20.21
N GLU A 353 -3.56 8.62 19.19
CA GLU A 353 -2.13 8.77 18.99
C GLU A 353 -1.72 10.23 19.22
N THR A 354 -0.65 10.46 19.98
CA THR A 354 0.00 11.77 20.07
C THR A 354 1.46 11.64 19.72
N VAL A 355 2.06 12.69 19.16
CA VAL A 355 3.46 12.71 18.78
C VAL A 355 4.18 13.92 19.37
N ALA A 356 5.41 13.71 19.82
CA ALA A 356 6.33 14.75 20.25
C ALA A 356 7.71 14.47 19.67
N PHE A 357 8.46 15.52 19.34
CA PHE A 357 9.84 15.40 18.89
C PHE A 357 10.80 15.98 19.93
N ASP A 358 11.80 15.21 20.34
CA ASP A 358 12.89 15.66 21.20
C ASP A 358 14.10 16.07 20.32
N PRO A 359 14.41 17.37 20.18
CA PRO A 359 15.51 17.83 19.35
C PRO A 359 16.90 17.50 19.91
N ALA A 360 17.01 17.23 21.22
CA ALA A 360 18.26 16.88 21.88
C ALA A 360 18.58 15.39 21.70
N ALA A 361 17.57 14.53 21.80
CA ALA A 361 17.71 13.10 21.51
C ALA A 361 17.61 12.76 20.01
N ASP A 362 17.21 13.73 19.18
CA ASP A 362 16.86 13.56 17.77
C ASP A 362 15.85 12.41 17.56
N ARG A 363 14.73 12.48 18.29
CA ARG A 363 13.82 11.33 18.39
C ARG A 363 12.36 11.75 18.42
N ALA A 364 11.57 11.15 17.51
CA ALA A 364 10.12 11.24 17.55
C ALA A 364 9.57 10.17 18.49
N THR A 365 8.67 10.55 19.39
CA THR A 365 7.99 9.66 20.34
C THR A 365 6.49 9.74 20.13
N PHE A 366 5.86 8.58 20.02
CA PHE A 366 4.43 8.39 19.83
C PHE A 366 3.87 7.80 21.10
N ASN A 367 2.78 8.37 21.64
CA ASN A 367 2.02 7.78 22.73
C ASN A 367 0.69 7.29 22.17
N GLU A 368 0.43 6.00 22.32
CA GLU A 368 -0.75 5.30 21.81
C GLU A 368 -1.63 4.93 23.01
N SER A 369 -2.92 5.25 22.94
CA SER A 369 -3.92 4.88 23.95
C SER A 369 -5.14 4.27 23.27
N PHE A 370 -5.54 3.08 23.69
CA PHE A 370 -6.54 2.26 23.02
C PHE A 370 -7.86 2.21 23.80
N SER A 371 -8.97 2.20 23.06
CA SER A 371 -10.30 1.94 23.63
C SER A 371 -10.76 0.53 23.26
N TYR A 372 -11.45 -0.13 24.19
CA TYR A 372 -11.88 -1.52 24.05
C TYR A 372 -13.38 -1.68 24.29
N LEU A 373 -13.97 -2.66 23.61
CA LEU A 373 -15.28 -3.21 23.95
C LEU A 373 -15.09 -4.53 24.70
N PRO A 374 -15.67 -4.67 25.92
CA PRO A 374 -15.57 -5.92 26.64
C PRO A 374 -16.42 -6.99 25.94
N VAL A 375 -15.78 -8.09 25.58
CA VAL A 375 -16.45 -9.32 25.14
C VAL A 375 -16.63 -10.23 26.36
N ARG A 376 -15.62 -10.35 27.23
CA ARG A 376 -15.65 -11.17 28.44
C ARG A 376 -15.32 -10.36 29.69
N ALA A 377 -16.02 -10.68 30.78
CA ALA A 377 -15.71 -10.11 32.08
C ALA A 377 -14.32 -10.57 32.56
N GLY A 378 -13.54 -9.64 33.13
CA GLY A 378 -12.23 -9.94 33.71
C GLY A 378 -11.08 -10.11 32.71
N ALA A 379 -11.32 -10.00 31.40
CA ALA A 379 -10.26 -10.05 30.40
C ALA A 379 -9.37 -8.80 30.47
N THR A 380 -8.06 -8.99 30.35
CA THR A 380 -7.07 -7.90 30.34
C THR A 380 -6.84 -7.40 28.90
N PRO A 381 -6.82 -6.08 28.67
CA PRO A 381 -6.53 -5.52 27.35
C PRO A 381 -5.08 -5.75 26.92
N SER A 382 -4.89 -5.80 25.62
CA SER A 382 -3.60 -5.95 24.95
C SER A 382 -3.54 -4.95 23.81
N ALA A 383 -2.61 -4.00 23.89
CA ALA A 383 -2.46 -2.90 22.96
C ALA A 383 -1.80 -3.39 21.67
N PRO A 384 -2.48 -3.35 20.51
CA PRO A 384 -1.90 -3.80 19.25
C PRO A 384 -0.81 -2.83 18.76
N VAL A 385 0.17 -3.37 18.04
CA VAL A 385 1.18 -2.60 17.31
C VAL A 385 0.76 -2.48 15.84
N PRO A 386 0.92 -1.31 15.17
CA PRO A 386 0.62 -1.17 13.75
C PRO A 386 1.26 -2.28 12.92
N ALA A 387 0.52 -2.92 12.01
CA ALA A 387 1.00 -4.10 11.28
C ALA A 387 2.32 -3.85 10.51
N MET A 388 2.46 -2.70 9.87
CA MET A 388 3.70 -2.33 9.16
C MET A 388 4.84 -1.96 10.14
N LEU A 389 4.53 -1.45 11.33
CA LEU A 389 5.53 -1.23 12.38
C LEU A 389 6.01 -2.57 12.97
N ALA A 390 5.07 -3.47 13.26
CA ALA A 390 5.34 -4.83 13.71
C ALA A 390 6.18 -5.59 12.69
N LEU A 391 5.89 -5.43 11.39
CA LEU A 391 6.73 -5.97 10.32
C LEU A 391 8.13 -5.38 10.39
N ALA A 392 8.27 -4.06 10.44
CA ALA A 392 9.59 -3.42 10.51
C ALA A 392 10.42 -3.91 11.70
N VAL A 393 9.81 -4.00 12.89
CA VAL A 393 10.45 -4.52 14.11
C VAL A 393 10.84 -5.98 13.94
N SER A 394 9.95 -6.83 13.42
CA SER A 394 10.24 -8.26 13.17
C SER A 394 11.38 -8.49 12.19
N GLN A 395 11.61 -7.52 11.29
CA GLN A 395 12.66 -7.56 10.27
C GLN A 395 13.92 -6.80 10.69
N GLY A 396 14.02 -6.38 11.95
CA GLY A 396 15.24 -5.84 12.55
C GLY A 396 15.33 -4.32 12.63
N LEU A 397 14.26 -3.57 12.33
CA LEU A 397 14.27 -2.12 12.55
C LEU A 397 14.32 -1.83 14.05
N SER A 398 15.29 -1.01 14.46
CA SER A 398 15.46 -0.61 15.86
C SER A 398 14.42 0.44 16.26
N ILE A 399 13.37 -0.01 16.96
CA ILE A 399 12.34 0.83 17.58
C ILE A 399 12.37 0.60 19.09
N THR A 400 12.23 1.66 19.88
CA THR A 400 12.11 1.51 21.35
C THR A 400 10.65 1.65 21.74
N PHE A 401 10.19 0.74 22.57
CA PHE A 401 8.85 0.73 23.16
C PHE A 401 8.95 0.86 24.69
N THR A 402 7.92 1.39 25.34
CA THR A 402 7.79 1.37 26.82
C THR A 402 7.39 0.01 27.38
N GLY A 403 7.10 -0.97 26.51
CA GLY A 403 6.86 -2.37 26.82
C GLY A 403 7.58 -3.29 25.83
N VAL A 404 7.36 -4.60 25.93
CA VAL A 404 7.95 -5.58 24.99
C VAL A 404 6.85 -6.04 24.02
N PRO A 405 6.94 -5.68 22.72
CA PRO A 405 6.06 -6.25 21.71
C PRO A 405 6.19 -7.77 21.67
N ALA A 406 5.07 -8.48 21.77
CA ALA A 406 5.00 -9.93 21.66
C ALA A 406 4.29 -10.31 20.36
N ASP A 407 4.94 -11.15 19.55
CA ASP A 407 4.34 -11.75 18.36
C ASP A 407 3.26 -12.76 18.78
N THR A 408 2.07 -12.63 18.20
CA THR A 408 0.94 -13.55 18.42
C THR A 408 1.05 -14.84 17.59
N GLY A 409 2.03 -14.90 16.68
CA GLY A 409 2.21 -15.97 15.71
C GLY A 409 1.18 -15.94 14.58
N MET A 410 0.44 -14.85 14.42
CA MET A 410 -0.52 -14.67 13.33
C MET A 410 0.10 -13.85 12.20
N ALA A 411 0.15 -14.45 11.01
CA ALA A 411 0.60 -13.80 9.80
C ALA A 411 -0.60 -13.20 9.03
N THR A 412 -0.50 -11.92 8.68
CA THR A 412 -1.45 -11.25 7.78
C THR A 412 -0.77 -10.71 6.53
N GLN A 413 -1.54 -10.33 5.51
CA GLN A 413 -0.97 -9.62 4.36
C GLN A 413 -0.41 -8.22 4.69
N PHE A 414 -0.72 -7.64 5.85
CA PHE A 414 -0.18 -6.33 6.23
C PHE A 414 1.06 -6.44 7.12
N GLY A 415 1.39 -7.64 7.59
CA GLY A 415 2.47 -7.91 8.54
C GLY A 415 2.05 -8.86 9.67
N PRO A 416 2.98 -9.18 10.58
CA PRO A 416 2.68 -9.95 11.77
C PRO A 416 1.79 -9.14 12.73
N ILE A 417 1.01 -9.83 13.56
CA ILE A 417 0.26 -9.19 14.65
C ILE A 417 1.10 -9.26 15.93
N MET A 418 1.50 -8.09 16.42
CA MET A 418 2.19 -7.91 17.68
C MET A 418 1.34 -7.10 18.65
N GLU A 419 1.50 -7.36 19.94
CA GLU A 419 0.78 -6.65 20.99
C GLU A 419 1.68 -6.37 22.20
N ILE A 420 1.31 -5.38 23.00
CA ILE A 420 1.94 -5.02 24.27
C ILE A 420 0.85 -5.09 25.36
N PRO A 421 1.07 -5.78 26.49
CA PRO A 421 0.08 -5.84 27.57
C PRO A 421 -0.34 -4.44 28.07
N GLY A 422 -1.65 -4.23 28.24
CA GLY A 422 -2.22 -2.98 28.72
C GLY A 422 -3.01 -2.21 27.66
N GLU A 423 -3.40 -0.97 27.99
CA GLU A 423 -4.23 -0.10 27.16
C GLU A 423 -3.44 1.02 26.47
N GLN A 424 -2.16 1.12 26.76
CA GLN A 424 -1.31 2.19 26.27
C GLN A 424 0.14 1.76 26.19
N TYR A 425 0.86 2.33 25.23
CA TYR A 425 2.31 2.26 25.18
C TYR A 425 2.85 3.50 24.47
N ALA A 426 4.14 3.75 24.61
CA ALA A 426 4.84 4.69 23.75
C ALA A 426 5.89 3.95 22.92
N TRP A 427 6.09 4.41 21.69
CA TRP A 427 7.16 3.95 20.82
C TRP A 427 7.91 5.14 20.25
N SER A 428 9.16 4.95 19.84
CA SER A 428 9.98 6.07 19.38
C SER A 428 11.03 5.64 18.38
N PHE A 429 11.40 6.56 17.50
CA PHE A 429 12.31 6.34 16.38
C PHE A 429 13.15 7.60 16.06
N GLY A 430 14.40 7.37 15.67
CA GLY A 430 15.40 8.38 15.34
C GLY A 430 16.78 7.74 15.24
N PRO A 431 17.82 8.47 14.83
CA PRO A 431 17.87 9.91 14.51
C PRO A 431 17.17 10.31 13.20
N LEU A 432 16.52 11.49 13.14
CA LEU A 432 15.80 12.02 11.97
C LEU A 432 16.39 13.35 11.46
N ARG A 433 16.75 14.24 12.37
CA ARG A 433 17.30 15.58 12.11
C ARG A 433 18.56 15.50 11.29
N LYS A 434 19.37 14.45 11.42
CA LYS A 434 20.55 14.24 10.55
C LYS A 434 20.22 14.18 9.05
N TYR A 435 18.99 13.83 8.64
CA TYR A 435 18.58 13.84 7.23
C TYR A 435 18.07 15.22 6.78
N VAL A 436 17.66 16.07 7.72
CA VAL A 436 17.24 17.46 7.46
C VAL A 436 18.45 18.39 7.45
N ASP A 437 19.36 18.20 8.40
CA ASP A 437 20.43 19.13 8.74
C ASP A 437 21.71 18.87 7.98
N ALA A 438 22.09 17.60 7.85
CA ALA A 438 23.37 17.28 7.26
C ALA A 438 23.36 17.55 5.75
N ARG A 439 24.50 17.94 5.22
CA ARG A 439 24.71 18.10 3.78
C ARG A 439 25.85 17.20 3.33
N GLU A 440 25.81 16.84 2.06
CA GLU A 440 26.94 16.19 1.43
C GLU A 440 28.16 17.14 1.49
N ALA A 441 29.28 16.59 1.93
CA ALA A 441 30.59 17.19 1.87
C ALA A 441 31.51 16.25 1.10
N TRP A 442 32.26 16.80 0.17
CA TRP A 442 33.07 16.02 -0.76
C TRP A 442 34.55 16.28 -0.52
N GLY A 443 35.37 15.26 -0.72
CA GLY A 443 36.83 15.35 -0.69
C GLY A 443 37.41 15.94 -1.97
N ALA A 444 38.72 15.75 -2.15
CA ALA A 444 39.41 16.14 -3.37
C ALA A 444 38.93 15.31 -4.57
N ALA A 445 38.96 15.91 -5.76
CA ALA A 445 38.59 15.22 -6.99
C ALA A 445 39.54 14.06 -7.32
N ALA A 446 38.98 12.91 -7.70
CA ALA A 446 39.70 11.79 -8.31
C ALA A 446 39.19 11.56 -9.75
N PRO A 447 39.99 10.97 -10.65
CA PRO A 447 39.50 10.54 -11.97
C PRO A 447 38.26 9.64 -11.84
N PRO A 448 37.25 9.72 -12.75
CA PRO A 448 37.20 10.46 -14.01
C PRO A 448 36.66 11.90 -13.92
N ALA A 449 36.67 12.54 -12.73
CA ALA A 449 35.96 13.80 -12.49
C ALA A 449 36.18 14.92 -13.53
N ALA A 450 37.41 15.12 -14.02
CA ALA A 450 37.73 16.28 -14.86
C ALA A 450 37.01 16.27 -16.23
N GLU A 451 36.90 15.12 -16.89
CA GLU A 451 36.21 15.00 -18.18
C GLU A 451 34.70 15.19 -17.99
N LEU A 452 34.14 14.57 -16.95
CA LEU A 452 32.72 14.69 -16.61
C LEU A 452 32.36 16.11 -16.16
N GLU A 453 33.26 16.82 -15.46
CA GLU A 453 33.09 18.23 -15.08
C GLU A 453 33.07 19.15 -16.31
N ALA A 454 33.94 18.90 -17.29
CA ALA A 454 33.95 19.65 -18.55
C ALA A 454 32.64 19.42 -19.32
N GLU A 455 32.19 18.18 -19.39
CA GLU A 455 30.93 17.80 -20.04
C GLU A 455 29.71 18.39 -19.32
N LEU A 456 29.61 18.25 -18.00
CA LEU A 456 28.55 18.86 -17.21
C LEU A 456 28.54 20.38 -17.36
N GLY A 457 29.71 21.01 -17.36
CA GLY A 457 29.86 22.43 -17.63
C GLY A 457 29.29 22.83 -18.99
N ALA A 458 29.55 22.04 -20.04
CA ALA A 458 29.01 22.27 -21.37
C ALA A 458 27.49 22.13 -21.42
N GLU A 459 26.91 21.12 -20.75
CA GLU A 459 25.45 20.97 -20.68
C GLU A 459 24.77 22.12 -19.92
N VAL A 460 25.36 22.57 -18.81
CA VAL A 460 24.86 23.74 -18.06
C VAL A 460 24.96 25.02 -18.92
N ASP A 461 26.04 25.21 -19.66
CA ASP A 461 26.20 26.37 -20.54
C ASP A 461 25.10 26.41 -21.63
N LYS A 462 24.64 25.25 -22.13
CA LYS A 462 23.47 25.19 -23.04
C LYS A 462 22.19 25.68 -22.37
N VAL A 463 21.92 25.27 -21.13
CA VAL A 463 20.74 25.72 -20.36
C VAL A 463 20.79 27.24 -20.17
N LEU A 464 21.94 27.76 -19.72
CA LEU A 464 22.14 29.19 -19.48
C LEU A 464 22.01 30.01 -20.76
N ALA A 465 22.48 29.50 -21.90
CA ALA A 465 22.37 30.18 -23.19
C ALA A 465 20.93 30.23 -23.73
N LEU A 466 20.13 29.20 -23.46
CA LEU A 466 18.74 29.08 -23.95
C LEU A 466 17.72 29.77 -23.02
N GLY A 467 18.05 29.99 -21.75
CA GLY A 467 17.13 30.57 -20.78
C GLY A 467 16.03 29.60 -20.36
N HIS A 468 14.80 30.09 -20.17
CA HIS A 468 13.68 29.24 -19.78
C HIS A 468 13.47 28.13 -20.83
N LEU A 469 13.42 26.89 -20.38
CA LEU A 469 13.31 25.71 -21.23
C LEU A 469 11.93 25.07 -21.07
N ALA A 470 11.25 24.84 -22.20
CA ALA A 470 9.98 24.13 -22.23
C ALA A 470 10.15 22.70 -21.69
N PRO A 471 9.10 22.10 -21.09
CA PRO A 471 9.11 20.68 -20.75
C PRO A 471 9.36 19.81 -21.98
N MET A 472 10.12 18.73 -21.81
CA MET A 472 10.46 17.83 -22.90
C MET A 472 9.30 16.90 -23.22
N ILE A 473 8.99 16.76 -24.50
CA ILE A 473 8.01 15.81 -25.03
C ILE A 473 8.78 14.64 -25.62
N HIS A 474 8.70 13.49 -24.96
CA HIS A 474 9.28 12.25 -25.43
C HIS A 474 8.20 11.37 -26.07
N VAL A 475 8.32 11.11 -27.37
CA VAL A 475 7.32 10.38 -28.16
C VAL A 475 7.69 8.89 -28.19
N ARG A 476 6.82 8.01 -27.65
CA ARG A 476 7.11 6.58 -27.50
C ARG A 476 6.71 5.73 -28.71
N GLN A 477 5.76 6.19 -29.52
CA GLN A 477 5.25 5.45 -30.69
C GLN A 477 4.90 6.41 -31.84
N ALA A 478 5.71 6.41 -32.90
CA ALA A 478 5.36 7.00 -34.19
C ALA A 478 5.25 5.87 -35.23
N PRO A 479 4.24 5.82 -36.12
CA PRO A 479 3.25 6.86 -36.44
C PRO A 479 1.78 6.57 -36.04
N TYR A 480 1.44 5.40 -35.47
CA TYR A 480 0.04 4.96 -35.41
C TYR A 480 -0.82 5.61 -34.30
N LEU A 481 -0.23 6.13 -33.22
CA LEU A 481 -0.97 6.69 -32.08
C LEU A 481 -0.31 7.99 -31.59
N PRO A 482 -0.57 9.15 -32.24
CA PRO A 482 0.02 10.44 -31.86
C PRO A 482 -0.30 10.90 -30.43
N GLN A 483 -1.17 10.19 -29.70
CA GLN A 483 -1.48 10.42 -28.30
C GLN A 483 -0.48 9.84 -27.28
N TRP A 484 0.53 9.07 -27.68
CA TRP A 484 1.42 8.35 -26.73
C TRP A 484 2.82 8.99 -26.64
N GLY A 485 2.89 10.10 -25.91
CA GLY A 485 4.14 10.73 -25.50
C GLY A 485 4.14 11.06 -24.01
N THR A 486 5.30 11.05 -23.39
CA THR A 486 5.51 11.46 -21.99
C THR A 486 6.10 12.85 -21.95
N VAL A 487 5.65 13.66 -20.99
CA VAL A 487 6.19 14.99 -20.76
C VAL A 487 7.06 14.92 -19.51
N TYR A 488 8.31 15.40 -19.61
CA TYR A 488 9.24 15.45 -18.49
C TYR A 488 9.52 16.90 -18.09
N TRP A 489 9.89 17.09 -16.82
CA TRP A 489 10.29 18.38 -16.24
C TRP A 489 9.21 19.46 -16.39
N ARG A 490 7.94 19.06 -16.20
CA ARG A 490 6.81 19.99 -16.17
C ARG A 490 6.55 20.53 -14.77
N ASP A 491 7.00 19.85 -13.73
CA ASP A 491 6.98 20.37 -12.37
C ASP A 491 8.12 21.40 -12.21
N PRO A 492 7.83 22.68 -11.91
CA PRO A 492 8.87 23.68 -11.76
C PRO A 492 9.86 23.36 -10.64
N SER A 493 9.45 22.60 -9.62
CA SER A 493 10.35 22.22 -8.52
C SER A 493 11.43 21.23 -8.94
N GLU A 494 11.19 20.41 -9.97
CA GLU A 494 12.22 19.49 -10.51
C GLU A 494 13.35 20.27 -11.15
N THR A 495 13.05 21.32 -11.92
CA THR A 495 14.07 22.20 -12.50
C THR A 495 14.91 22.85 -11.42
N LEU A 496 14.27 23.37 -10.37
CA LEU A 496 14.96 24.03 -9.26
C LEU A 496 15.85 23.05 -8.49
N TYR A 497 15.30 21.90 -8.11
CA TYR A 497 16.03 20.86 -7.40
C TYR A 497 17.24 20.38 -8.21
N LEU A 498 17.00 19.84 -9.41
CA LEU A 498 18.02 19.12 -10.16
C LEU A 498 19.16 20.05 -10.56
N LEU A 499 18.87 21.32 -10.89
CA LEU A 499 19.91 22.32 -11.21
C LEU A 499 20.64 22.83 -9.96
N ALA A 500 19.94 23.06 -8.85
CA ALA A 500 20.58 23.43 -7.59
C ALA A 500 21.59 22.37 -7.13
N ASP A 501 21.32 21.10 -7.41
CA ASP A 501 22.19 19.99 -7.02
C ASP A 501 23.49 19.89 -7.83
N LEU A 502 23.56 20.55 -9.00
CA LEU A 502 24.77 20.61 -9.83
C LEU A 502 25.80 21.61 -9.29
N LEU A 503 25.35 22.70 -8.63
CA LEU A 503 26.19 23.80 -8.14
C LEU A 503 27.47 23.34 -7.43
N PRO A 504 27.42 22.42 -6.45
CA PRO A 504 28.58 21.72 -5.87
C PRO A 504 29.79 21.43 -6.76
N VAL A 505 29.55 20.98 -7.99
CA VAL A 505 30.56 20.42 -8.88
C VAL A 505 30.90 21.34 -10.05
N LEU A 506 30.28 22.52 -10.11
CA LEU A 506 30.54 23.53 -11.13
C LEU A 506 31.67 24.49 -10.72
N SER A 507 32.27 25.13 -11.72
CA SER A 507 33.21 26.23 -11.49
C SER A 507 32.50 27.43 -10.83
N PRO A 508 33.20 28.27 -10.04
CA PRO A 508 32.58 29.41 -9.35
C PRO A 508 31.79 30.36 -10.26
N ASP A 509 32.30 30.65 -11.46
CA ASP A 509 31.59 31.48 -12.45
C ASP A 509 30.25 30.86 -12.89
N ARG A 510 30.27 29.56 -13.23
CA ARG A 510 29.05 28.82 -13.58
C ARG A 510 28.09 28.70 -12.41
N GLN A 511 28.59 28.59 -11.19
CA GLN A 511 27.74 28.59 -10.00
C GLN A 511 26.95 29.88 -9.89
N GLU A 512 27.59 31.05 -10.02
CA GLU A 512 26.86 32.32 -9.91
C GLU A 512 25.84 32.49 -11.03
N ARG A 513 26.23 32.20 -12.29
CA ARG A 513 25.32 32.26 -13.44
C ARG A 513 24.12 31.33 -13.27
N LEU A 514 24.33 30.14 -12.70
CA LEU A 514 23.25 29.19 -12.43
C LEU A 514 22.38 29.63 -11.25
N ARG A 515 22.92 30.27 -10.21
CA ARG A 515 22.11 30.89 -9.15
C ARG A 515 21.22 32.00 -9.71
N ASP A 516 21.73 32.84 -10.60
CA ASP A 516 20.93 33.87 -11.28
C ASP A 516 19.82 33.26 -12.12
N TYR A 517 20.11 32.19 -12.86
CA TYR A 517 19.10 31.43 -13.59
C TYR A 517 18.01 30.89 -12.66
N LEU A 518 18.39 30.25 -11.55
CA LEU A 518 17.46 29.71 -10.56
C LEU A 518 16.56 30.80 -9.96
N ARG A 519 17.11 31.98 -9.63
CA ARG A 519 16.34 33.14 -9.14
C ARG A 519 15.29 33.58 -10.16
N ALA A 520 15.69 33.68 -11.43
CA ALA A 520 14.79 34.05 -12.52
C ALA A 520 13.68 33.01 -12.74
N GLU A 521 14.02 31.73 -12.71
CA GLU A 521 13.03 30.64 -12.84
C GLU A 521 12.06 30.61 -11.66
N TYR A 522 12.55 30.72 -10.41
CA TYR A 522 11.68 30.72 -9.22
C TYR A 522 10.74 31.93 -9.21
N ALA A 523 11.24 33.12 -9.54
CA ALA A 523 10.43 34.33 -9.59
C ALA A 523 9.26 34.21 -10.59
N LYS A 524 9.46 33.50 -11.69
CA LYS A 524 8.46 33.34 -12.75
C LYS A 524 7.55 32.12 -12.55
N TYR A 525 8.09 31.01 -12.05
CA TYR A 525 7.42 29.71 -11.96
C TYR A 525 7.45 29.15 -10.53
N ARG A 526 7.01 29.97 -9.57
CA ARG A 526 6.94 29.61 -8.15
C ARG A 526 6.23 28.25 -7.93
N PRO A 527 6.88 27.22 -7.34
CA PRO A 527 6.28 25.90 -7.19
C PRO A 527 5.01 25.84 -6.33
N ASP A 528 4.79 26.81 -5.44
CA ASP A 528 3.57 26.99 -4.65
C ASP A 528 2.40 27.62 -5.42
N LYS A 529 2.67 28.20 -6.60
CA LYS A 529 1.68 28.89 -7.46
C LYS A 529 1.50 28.26 -8.83
N THR A 530 2.57 27.69 -9.37
CA THR A 530 2.63 27.12 -10.71
C THR A 530 2.48 25.61 -10.62
N LEU A 531 1.29 25.12 -10.94
CA LEU A 531 1.03 23.68 -10.96
C LEU A 531 1.89 22.96 -12.01
N ALA A 532 2.02 23.53 -13.20
CA ALA A 532 2.77 22.88 -14.27
C ALA A 532 3.28 23.94 -15.26
N LEU A 533 4.51 23.75 -15.77
CA LEU A 533 5.07 24.56 -16.84
C LEU A 533 4.28 24.35 -18.14
N SER A 534 4.18 25.42 -18.94
CA SER A 534 3.56 25.34 -20.26
C SER A 534 4.47 24.60 -21.24
N LEU A 535 3.87 23.74 -22.06
CA LEU A 535 4.55 23.08 -23.17
C LEU A 535 4.87 24.03 -24.33
N LYS A 536 4.31 25.24 -24.34
CA LYS A 536 4.45 26.22 -25.43
C LYS A 536 5.45 27.32 -25.11
N GLU A 537 5.87 27.43 -23.85
CA GLU A 537 6.75 28.47 -23.37
C GLU A 537 8.16 27.94 -23.15
N GLY A 538 9.18 28.71 -23.56
CA GLY A 538 10.58 28.37 -23.42
C GLY A 538 11.20 27.70 -24.64
N ALA A 539 12.52 27.56 -24.64
CA ALA A 539 13.26 26.89 -25.70
C ALA A 539 13.01 25.37 -25.65
N ARG A 540 12.96 24.74 -26.84
CA ARG A 540 12.73 23.30 -26.98
C ARG A 540 13.97 22.50 -26.58
N ARG A 541 13.74 21.35 -25.95
CA ARG A 541 14.79 20.42 -25.49
C ARG A 541 14.98 19.24 -26.45
N GLU A 542 14.01 18.96 -27.32
CA GLU A 542 14.02 17.75 -28.17
C GLU A 542 15.17 17.74 -29.16
N ARG A 543 15.70 16.54 -29.44
CA ARG A 543 16.65 16.30 -30.55
C ARG A 543 15.99 16.37 -31.93
N TRP A 544 14.66 16.27 -31.98
CA TRP A 544 13.87 16.34 -33.20
C TRP A 544 13.03 17.61 -33.25
N SER A 545 12.73 18.08 -34.47
CA SER A 545 11.83 19.21 -34.67
C SER A 545 10.42 18.86 -34.16
N VAL A 546 9.92 19.67 -33.24
CA VAL A 546 8.52 19.63 -32.80
C VAL A 546 7.73 20.62 -33.67
N PRO A 547 6.84 20.17 -34.58
CA PRO A 547 6.10 21.08 -35.44
C PRO A 547 5.24 22.05 -34.62
N ALA A 548 5.20 23.33 -35.00
CA ALA A 548 4.40 24.35 -34.29
C ALA A 548 2.88 24.18 -34.48
N ALA A 549 2.45 23.51 -35.56
CA ALA A 549 1.05 23.24 -35.89
C ALA A 549 0.91 21.95 -36.71
N GLY A 550 -0.27 21.34 -36.69
CA GLY A 550 -0.61 20.17 -37.52
C GLY A 550 -0.94 18.89 -36.74
N ARG A 551 -1.04 17.76 -37.45
CA ARG A 551 -1.24 16.43 -36.84
C ARG A 551 0.04 15.98 -36.11
N GLY A 552 -0.07 15.08 -35.14
CA GLY A 552 1.09 14.54 -34.42
C GLY A 552 1.41 15.32 -33.13
N ILE A 553 2.67 15.69 -32.91
CA ILE A 553 3.15 16.31 -31.66
C ILE A 553 2.49 17.67 -31.38
N ALA A 554 2.20 18.47 -32.41
CA ALA A 554 1.48 19.74 -32.24
C ALA A 554 0.08 19.52 -31.66
N ALA A 555 -0.65 18.53 -32.20
CA ALA A 555 -1.92 18.11 -31.64
C ALA A 555 -1.77 17.53 -30.24
N LEU A 556 -0.66 16.84 -29.92
CA LEU A 556 -0.36 16.36 -28.57
C LEU A 556 -0.17 17.52 -27.58
N ILE A 557 0.61 18.54 -27.93
CA ILE A 557 0.78 19.78 -27.15
C ILE A 557 -0.56 20.46 -26.95
N GLU A 558 -1.30 20.66 -28.05
CA GLU A 558 -2.61 21.29 -28.00
C GLU A 558 -3.57 20.47 -27.13
N THR A 559 -3.50 19.14 -27.17
CA THR A 559 -4.27 18.27 -26.30
C THR A 559 -3.83 18.46 -24.84
N TYR A 560 -2.53 18.37 -24.52
CA TYR A 560 -2.03 18.57 -23.15
C TYR A 560 -2.34 19.95 -22.55
N GLU A 561 -2.47 20.97 -23.39
CA GLU A 561 -2.79 22.35 -23.00
C GLU A 561 -4.32 22.64 -23.00
N ARG A 562 -5.09 22.09 -23.96
CA ARG A 562 -6.54 22.34 -24.09
C ARG A 562 -7.40 21.40 -23.28
N THR A 563 -7.08 20.12 -23.34
CA THR A 563 -7.73 19.19 -22.43
C THR A 563 -7.04 19.41 -21.10
N ASP A 564 -7.79 19.79 -20.07
CA ASP A 564 -7.43 19.45 -18.69
C ASP A 564 -7.18 17.93 -18.67
N ILE A 565 -5.97 17.47 -19.01
CA ILE A 565 -5.58 16.05 -19.00
C ILE A 565 -5.34 15.62 -17.54
N LEU A 566 -6.36 15.87 -16.72
CA LEU A 566 -6.84 14.93 -15.73
C LEU A 566 -7.38 13.64 -16.39
N ARG A 567 -7.52 13.57 -17.73
CA ARG A 567 -8.19 12.44 -18.41
C ARG A 567 -7.30 11.36 -19.06
N HIS A 568 -6.13 11.60 -19.68
CA HIS A 568 -5.58 10.55 -20.59
C HIS A 568 -4.06 10.36 -20.88
N GLY A 569 -3.07 11.09 -20.33
CA GLY A 569 -1.71 11.06 -20.93
C GLY A 569 -0.49 10.80 -20.03
N SER A 570 -0.23 11.67 -19.06
CA SER A 570 0.96 11.59 -18.20
C SER A 570 0.55 11.91 -16.78
N VAL A 571 0.47 10.88 -15.95
CA VAL A 571 -0.28 10.88 -14.68
C VAL A 571 0.48 11.56 -13.54
N GLU A 572 1.71 12.03 -13.79
CA GLU A 572 2.48 12.88 -12.87
C GLU A 572 1.83 14.26 -12.65
N PHE A 573 0.82 14.63 -13.46
CA PHE A 573 0.28 16.00 -13.49
C PHE A 573 -1.23 16.10 -13.27
N VAL A 574 -1.83 15.10 -12.59
CA VAL A 574 -3.25 15.12 -12.19
C VAL A 574 -3.43 15.75 -10.80
N GLU A 575 -2.35 16.28 -10.21
CA GLU A 575 -2.43 17.01 -8.95
C GLU A 575 -3.29 18.27 -9.17
N THR A 576 -4.39 18.43 -8.45
CA THR A 576 -5.22 19.65 -8.51
C THR A 576 -4.63 20.79 -7.68
N SER A 577 -3.59 20.49 -6.91
CA SER A 577 -2.83 21.41 -6.06
C SER A 577 -1.37 20.97 -6.05
N PRO A 578 -0.39 21.89 -5.90
CA PRO A 578 1.01 21.53 -5.77
C PRO A 578 1.25 20.48 -4.67
N SER A 579 1.90 19.35 -4.99
CA SER A 579 2.24 18.34 -3.98
C SER A 579 3.33 18.77 -3.01
N LEU A 580 3.30 18.19 -1.81
CA LEU A 580 4.30 18.40 -0.77
C LEU A 580 5.74 18.13 -1.23
N TYR A 581 5.95 17.19 -2.16
CA TYR A 581 7.27 16.90 -2.75
C TYR A 581 8.00 18.16 -3.23
N ARG A 582 7.26 19.13 -3.78
CA ARG A 582 7.81 20.38 -4.32
C ARG A 582 8.46 21.27 -3.27
N ALA A 583 8.09 21.14 -1.99
CA ALA A 583 8.77 21.81 -0.90
C ALA A 583 10.26 21.45 -0.86
N TYR A 584 10.64 20.26 -1.32
CA TYR A 584 12.03 19.85 -1.46
C TYR A 584 12.76 20.72 -2.49
N GLY A 585 12.19 20.91 -3.69
CA GLY A 585 12.79 21.77 -4.71
C GLY A 585 12.90 23.24 -4.29
N VAL A 586 11.90 23.76 -3.56
CA VAL A 586 11.97 25.11 -2.97
C VAL A 586 13.07 25.19 -1.91
N ALA A 587 13.23 24.18 -1.07
CA ALA A 587 14.31 24.16 -0.07
C ALA A 587 15.70 24.15 -0.74
N ARG A 588 15.89 23.34 -1.79
CA ARG A 588 17.14 23.31 -2.56
C ARG A 588 17.42 24.64 -3.26
N TYR A 589 16.38 25.28 -3.79
CA TYR A 589 16.46 26.65 -4.32
C TYR A 589 16.96 27.64 -3.26
N CYS A 590 16.29 27.73 -2.11
CA CYS A 590 16.64 28.67 -1.05
C CYS A 590 18.07 28.46 -0.54
N GLU A 591 18.47 27.21 -0.34
CA GLU A 591 19.84 26.84 0.05
C GLU A 591 20.88 27.25 -0.99
N ALA A 592 20.56 27.08 -2.27
CA ALA A 592 21.42 27.51 -3.35
C ALA A 592 21.50 29.04 -3.43
N THR A 593 20.39 29.76 -3.43
CA THR A 593 20.43 31.21 -3.70
C THR A 593 20.77 32.04 -2.48
N GLY A 594 20.69 31.46 -1.28
CA GLY A 594 20.77 32.16 0.00
C GLY A 594 19.47 32.90 0.36
N GLU A 595 18.42 32.75 -0.45
CA GLU A 595 17.13 33.36 -0.19
C GLU A 595 16.36 32.61 0.89
N LYS A 596 15.57 33.35 1.67
CA LYS A 596 14.65 32.76 2.64
C LYS A 596 13.28 32.56 2.00
N PRO A 597 12.52 31.50 2.36
CA PRO A 597 11.14 31.40 1.92
C PRO A 597 10.31 32.54 2.51
N ASP A 598 9.42 33.11 1.70
CA ASP A 598 8.46 34.09 2.21
C ASP A 598 7.37 33.41 3.08
N ALA A 599 6.67 34.23 3.87
CA ALA A 599 5.65 33.73 4.79
C ALA A 599 4.49 33.02 4.07
N GLU A 600 4.20 33.42 2.83
CA GLU A 600 3.15 32.82 2.01
C GLU A 600 3.52 31.40 1.57
N ALA A 601 4.74 31.20 1.05
CA ALA A 601 5.26 29.89 0.69
C ALA A 601 5.34 28.98 1.92
N LEU A 602 5.83 29.51 3.05
CA LEU A 602 5.94 28.72 4.28
C LEU A 602 4.57 28.26 4.80
N ALA A 603 3.57 29.16 4.80
CA ALA A 603 2.19 28.81 5.17
C ALA A 603 1.59 27.78 4.21
N PHE A 604 1.82 27.93 2.90
CA PHE A 604 1.37 26.98 1.90
C PHE A 604 1.94 25.58 2.13
N TRP A 605 3.26 25.45 2.32
CA TRP A 605 3.89 24.14 2.54
C TRP A 605 3.52 23.55 3.90
N GLY A 606 3.26 24.37 4.92
CA GLY A 606 2.70 23.91 6.18
C GLY A 606 1.32 23.28 6.01
N GLN A 607 0.44 23.92 5.23
CA GLN A 607 -0.86 23.35 4.87
C GLN A 607 -0.72 22.08 4.03
N ALA A 608 0.22 22.05 3.07
CA ALA A 608 0.48 20.85 2.27
C ALA A 608 1.00 19.68 3.12
N ALA A 609 1.85 19.95 4.13
CA ALA A 609 2.31 18.94 5.07
C ALA A 609 1.16 18.40 5.93
N GLN A 610 0.29 19.28 6.42
CA GLN A 610 -0.93 18.88 7.15
C GLN A 610 -1.86 18.04 6.28
N ALA A 611 -2.16 18.50 5.06
CA ALA A 611 -2.98 17.77 4.10
C ALA A 611 -2.39 16.40 3.75
N ALA A 612 -1.06 16.31 3.60
CA ALA A 612 -0.38 15.04 3.35
C ALA A 612 -0.57 14.06 4.51
N MET A 613 -0.77 14.52 5.74
CA MET A 613 -1.03 13.65 6.90
C MET A 613 -2.51 13.26 7.05
N GLN A 614 -3.44 13.97 6.41
CA GLN A 614 -4.86 13.62 6.43
C GLN A 614 -5.12 12.28 5.71
N GLY A 615 -6.06 11.50 6.24
CA GLY A 615 -6.43 10.20 5.67
C GLY A 615 -5.35 9.11 5.79
N ARG A 616 -4.32 9.34 6.60
CA ARG A 616 -3.36 8.30 6.98
C ARG A 616 -4.06 7.17 7.74
N CYS A 617 -3.59 5.94 7.54
CA CYS A 617 -4.08 4.77 8.21
C CYS A 617 -3.04 4.28 9.21
N TRP A 618 -3.50 4.10 10.45
CA TRP A 618 -2.66 3.79 11.60
C TRP A 618 -1.84 2.50 11.41
N ASP A 619 -2.46 1.41 10.98
CA ASP A 619 -1.78 0.10 10.91
C ASP A 619 -0.73 0.00 9.78
N THR A 620 -0.89 0.82 8.73
CA THR A 620 0.06 0.87 7.60
C THR A 620 1.11 1.94 7.77
N LEU A 621 1.09 2.73 8.86
CA LEU A 621 1.98 3.88 9.08
C LEU A 621 1.95 4.95 7.96
N GLY A 622 0.96 4.92 7.09
CA GLY A 622 0.98 5.69 5.85
C GLY A 622 -0.40 5.75 5.22
N TRP A 623 -0.47 5.62 3.90
CA TRP A 623 -1.73 5.75 3.18
C TRP A 623 -2.06 4.46 2.45
N PHE A 624 -3.36 4.21 2.34
CA PHE A 624 -3.86 3.31 1.32
C PHE A 624 -3.75 3.94 -0.06
N LYS A 625 -3.84 3.09 -1.08
CA LYS A 625 -4.00 3.47 -2.48
C LYS A 625 -4.88 4.72 -2.62
N GLY A 626 -4.38 5.66 -3.41
CA GLY A 626 -5.20 6.77 -3.88
C GLY A 626 -5.08 8.07 -3.11
N LYS A 627 -4.10 8.19 -2.19
CA LYS A 627 -3.74 9.49 -1.58
C LYS A 627 -3.56 10.59 -2.63
N TYR A 628 -2.83 10.29 -3.71
CA TYR A 628 -2.68 11.21 -4.84
C TYR A 628 -3.75 10.97 -5.94
N SER A 629 -4.69 10.03 -5.80
CA SER A 629 -5.82 9.81 -6.73
C SER A 629 -7.01 10.69 -6.38
N TRP A 630 -6.81 12.00 -6.33
CA TRP A 630 -7.89 12.90 -5.94
C TRP A 630 -8.92 13.22 -7.04
N ALA A 631 -8.90 12.52 -8.18
CA ALA A 631 -9.87 12.74 -9.24
C ALA A 631 -10.90 11.60 -9.37
N ARG A 632 -12.00 11.76 -8.62
CA ARG A 632 -13.41 11.34 -8.86
C ARG A 632 -13.99 10.39 -7.82
N GLY A 633 -14.46 10.96 -6.72
CA GLY A 633 -15.84 10.71 -6.31
C GLY A 633 -16.78 11.34 -7.34
N GLN A 634 -17.66 10.55 -7.94
CA GLN A 634 -18.72 10.93 -8.89
C GLN A 634 -18.31 11.13 -10.38
N GLN A 635 -18.94 10.32 -11.25
CA GLN A 635 -19.18 10.57 -12.70
C GLN A 635 -18.16 10.25 -13.81
N SER A 636 -17.26 9.26 -13.70
CA SER A 636 -16.90 8.55 -14.95
C SER A 636 -16.67 7.08 -14.80
N GLU A 637 -17.77 6.36 -14.87
CA GLU A 637 -17.83 4.95 -15.28
C GLU A 637 -17.18 4.70 -16.66
N ASN A 638 -16.90 5.76 -17.44
CA ASN A 638 -16.40 5.69 -18.81
C ASN A 638 -14.93 6.06 -19.01
N LEU A 639 -14.12 6.27 -17.97
CA LEU A 639 -12.66 6.40 -18.13
C LEU A 639 -12.00 5.05 -17.81
N PRO A 640 -11.74 4.20 -18.81
CA PRO A 640 -11.18 2.88 -18.57
C PRO A 640 -9.71 3.05 -18.19
N VAL A 641 -9.37 2.67 -16.95
CA VAL A 641 -8.08 2.01 -16.66
C VAL A 641 -6.81 2.87 -16.66
N ARG A 642 -6.84 4.19 -16.96
CA ARG A 642 -5.58 4.93 -17.26
C ARG A 642 -4.79 5.64 -16.15
N ILE A 643 -5.31 5.80 -14.94
CA ILE A 643 -4.65 6.62 -13.88
C ILE A 643 -3.94 5.76 -12.81
N ARG A 644 -4.05 4.42 -12.87
CA ARG A 644 -3.52 3.51 -11.83
C ARG A 644 -2.00 3.36 -11.81
N TYR A 645 -1.27 3.91 -12.78
CA TYR A 645 0.11 3.52 -13.04
C TYR A 645 1.15 4.23 -12.15
N TYR A 646 0.84 5.32 -11.44
CA TYR A 646 1.90 6.21 -10.92
C TYR A 646 1.87 6.44 -9.41
N GLN A 647 1.08 5.65 -8.68
CA GLN A 647 0.76 5.84 -7.25
C GLN A 647 1.17 4.66 -6.41
N GLU A 648 2.36 4.14 -6.69
CA GLU A 648 2.94 3.07 -5.90
C GLU A 648 3.28 3.61 -4.51
N THR A 649 2.93 2.85 -3.47
CA THR A 649 3.13 3.23 -2.06
C THR A 649 4.59 3.54 -1.76
N THR A 650 5.53 2.83 -2.38
CA THR A 650 6.98 3.09 -2.27
C THR A 650 7.35 4.48 -2.80
N ARG A 651 6.89 4.83 -4.00
CA ARG A 651 7.08 6.17 -4.59
C ARG A 651 6.43 7.25 -3.72
N CYS A 652 5.20 7.03 -3.25
CA CYS A 652 4.50 7.97 -2.38
C CYS A 652 5.30 8.24 -1.09
N ALA A 653 5.83 7.18 -0.47
CA ALA A 653 6.67 7.30 0.72
C ALA A 653 7.93 8.13 0.44
N HIS A 654 8.59 7.96 -0.72
CA HIS A 654 9.74 8.78 -1.09
C HIS A 654 9.36 10.25 -1.29
N ARG A 655 8.29 10.53 -2.05
CA ARG A 655 7.81 11.89 -2.32
C ARG A 655 7.48 12.64 -1.04
N ASP A 656 6.74 12.00 -0.14
CA ASP A 656 6.36 12.61 1.13
C ASP A 656 7.55 12.76 2.07
N LEU A 657 8.48 11.78 2.14
CA LEU A 657 9.73 11.94 2.90
C LEU A 657 10.54 13.13 2.40
N ALA A 658 10.76 13.22 1.08
CA ALA A 658 11.46 14.33 0.45
C ALA A 658 10.76 15.67 0.72
N GLY A 659 9.44 15.74 0.54
CA GLY A 659 8.66 16.94 0.79
C GLY A 659 8.66 17.37 2.26
N LEU A 660 8.58 16.45 3.22
CA LEU A 660 8.70 16.74 4.65
C LEU A 660 10.10 17.24 5.03
N ILE A 661 11.16 16.63 4.47
CA ILE A 661 12.53 17.13 4.62
C ILE A 661 12.65 18.55 4.06
N GLY A 662 12.08 18.79 2.87
CA GLY A 662 12.01 20.10 2.26
C GLY A 662 11.33 21.13 3.14
N PHE A 663 10.11 20.83 3.62
CA PHE A 663 9.37 21.72 4.50
C PHE A 663 10.11 22.00 5.82
N ALA A 664 10.69 20.99 6.45
CA ALA A 664 11.50 21.17 7.66
C ALA A 664 12.69 22.10 7.43
N ARG A 665 13.34 22.03 6.26
CA ARG A 665 14.41 22.96 5.86
C ARG A 665 13.89 24.38 5.66
N LEU A 666 12.73 24.55 5.00
CA LEU A 666 12.10 25.86 4.81
C LEU A 666 11.77 26.53 6.15
N CYS A 667 11.21 25.80 7.10
CA CYS A 667 10.99 26.30 8.47
C CYS A 667 12.29 26.82 9.08
N ARG A 668 13.38 26.05 8.98
CA ARG A 668 14.68 26.45 9.55
C ARG A 668 15.30 27.67 8.87
N LEU A 669 15.23 27.75 7.54
CA LEU A 669 15.69 28.91 6.78
C LEU A 669 14.89 30.18 7.12
N ALA A 670 13.61 30.00 7.47
CA ALA A 670 12.74 31.05 7.99
C ALA A 670 12.86 31.29 9.50
N GLU A 671 13.76 30.58 10.19
CA GLU A 671 13.94 30.63 11.66
C GLU A 671 12.63 30.31 12.43
N GLN A 672 11.79 29.45 11.86
CA GLN A 672 10.57 28.92 12.46
C GLN A 672 10.79 27.50 13.01
N PRO A 673 10.13 27.13 14.11
CA PRO A 673 10.16 25.76 14.59
C PRO A 673 9.53 24.80 13.57
N VAL A 674 10.08 23.61 13.45
CA VAL A 674 9.48 22.52 12.67
C VAL A 674 8.41 21.85 13.54
N PRO A 675 7.14 21.73 13.09
CA PRO A 675 6.10 21.05 13.85
C PRO A 675 6.42 19.58 14.19
N ASP A 676 6.01 19.11 15.37
CA ASP A 676 6.30 17.75 15.85
C ASP A 676 5.72 16.64 14.96
N ASP A 677 4.58 16.91 14.34
CA ASP A 677 3.91 15.98 13.44
C ASP A 677 4.65 15.79 12.11
N VAL A 678 5.44 16.77 11.66
CA VAL A 678 6.36 16.61 10.52
C VAL A 678 7.42 15.55 10.85
N TRP A 679 8.05 15.64 12.03
CA TRP A 679 9.01 14.64 12.50
C TRP A 679 8.35 13.27 12.72
N GLY A 680 7.16 13.27 13.31
CA GLY A 680 6.33 12.09 13.46
C GLY A 680 6.07 11.39 12.14
N GLN A 681 5.65 12.13 11.12
CA GLN A 681 5.36 11.56 9.82
C GLN A 681 6.63 11.06 9.11
N MET A 682 7.76 11.73 9.25
CA MET A 682 9.04 11.22 8.75
C MET A 682 9.41 9.87 9.39
N ALA A 683 9.22 9.73 10.71
CA ALA A 683 9.47 8.46 11.41
C ALA A 683 8.58 7.33 10.91
N ARG A 684 7.27 7.59 10.75
CA ARG A 684 6.31 6.61 10.23
C ARG A 684 6.67 6.16 8.82
N LEU A 685 7.01 7.10 7.93
CA LEU A 685 7.37 6.78 6.55
C LEU A 685 8.72 6.04 6.43
N ALA A 686 9.68 6.35 7.30
CA ALA A 686 10.93 5.60 7.39
C ALA A 686 10.67 4.13 7.78
N ALA A 687 9.85 3.91 8.82
CA ALA A 687 9.46 2.57 9.26
C ALA A 687 8.63 1.83 8.20
N LEU A 688 7.67 2.50 7.57
CA LEU A 688 6.90 1.96 6.43
C LEU A 688 7.84 1.56 5.30
N ARG A 689 8.75 2.44 4.87
CA ARG A 689 9.62 2.16 3.72
C ARG A 689 10.57 0.98 3.98
N PHE A 690 11.03 0.83 5.22
CA PHE A 690 11.75 -0.35 5.69
C PHE A 690 10.87 -1.61 5.61
N ALA A 691 9.64 -1.55 6.12
CA ALA A 691 8.70 -2.66 6.05
C ALA A 691 8.43 -3.09 4.60
N LEU A 692 8.17 -2.15 3.69
CA LEU A 692 7.94 -2.43 2.26
C LEU A 692 9.15 -3.12 1.60
N ALA A 693 10.38 -2.74 1.97
CA ALA A 693 11.60 -3.36 1.44
C ALA A 693 11.77 -4.82 1.92
N ARG A 694 11.33 -5.12 3.15
CA ARG A 694 11.50 -6.44 3.80
C ARG A 694 10.24 -7.31 3.71
N TYR A 695 9.18 -6.83 3.08
CA TYR A 695 7.90 -7.51 3.02
C TYR A 695 7.99 -8.91 2.37
N GLY A 696 8.78 -9.08 1.31
CA GLY A 696 9.05 -10.40 0.71
C GLY A 696 9.71 -11.39 1.68
N ARG A 697 10.62 -10.91 2.54
CA ARG A 697 11.25 -11.74 3.58
C ARG A 697 10.28 -12.12 4.68
N TYR A 698 9.39 -11.21 5.06
CA TYR A 698 8.31 -11.49 5.99
C TYR A 698 7.39 -12.60 5.44
N LEU A 699 6.99 -12.53 4.17
CA LEU A 699 6.15 -13.57 3.57
C LEU A 699 6.84 -14.94 3.56
N ALA A 700 8.14 -14.96 3.27
CA ALA A 700 8.95 -16.16 3.37
C ALA A 700 9.00 -16.72 4.81
N ALA A 701 9.37 -15.88 5.78
CA ALA A 701 9.53 -16.27 7.18
C ALA A 701 8.21 -16.71 7.83
N SER A 702 7.09 -16.17 7.38
CA SER A 702 5.75 -16.53 7.85
C SER A 702 5.14 -17.74 7.13
N GLY A 703 5.82 -18.33 6.14
CA GLY A 703 5.27 -19.44 5.35
C GLY A 703 4.10 -19.03 4.45
N LEU A 704 3.87 -17.73 4.24
CA LEU A 704 2.89 -17.23 3.28
C LEU A 704 3.41 -17.29 1.83
N PHE A 705 4.73 -17.43 1.67
CA PHE A 705 5.41 -17.57 0.39
C PHE A 705 6.44 -18.71 0.44
N ALA A 706 6.48 -19.51 -0.62
CA ALA A 706 7.44 -20.55 -0.85
C ALA A 706 7.99 -20.48 -2.29
N VAL A 707 9.24 -20.90 -2.45
CA VAL A 707 9.85 -21.14 -3.76
C VAL A 707 9.50 -22.58 -4.19
N PRO A 708 9.26 -22.85 -5.49
CA PRO A 708 9.09 -24.21 -5.97
C PRO A 708 10.25 -25.13 -5.56
N THR A 709 9.91 -26.33 -5.10
CA THR A 709 10.88 -27.39 -4.79
C THR A 709 11.22 -28.26 -6.01
N ASP A 710 10.37 -28.25 -7.04
CA ASP A 710 10.63 -28.95 -8.29
C ASP A 710 11.80 -28.28 -9.04
N GLU A 711 12.76 -29.08 -9.49
CA GLU A 711 13.98 -28.58 -10.15
C GLU A 711 13.67 -27.87 -11.47
N THR A 712 12.65 -28.30 -12.21
CA THR A 712 12.28 -27.65 -13.47
C THR A 712 11.64 -26.30 -13.22
N ALA A 713 10.70 -26.23 -12.28
CA ALA A 713 10.10 -25.00 -11.79
C ALA A 713 11.15 -24.01 -11.27
N ALA A 714 12.08 -24.48 -10.44
CA ALA A 714 13.17 -23.67 -9.89
C ALA A 714 14.13 -23.18 -10.99
N ARG A 715 14.45 -24.00 -11.99
CA ARG A 715 15.31 -23.60 -13.13
C ARG A 715 14.64 -22.57 -14.03
N GLU A 716 13.36 -22.72 -14.31
CA GLU A 716 12.62 -21.72 -15.10
C GLU A 716 12.53 -20.38 -14.35
N LEU A 717 12.30 -20.42 -13.04
CA LEU A 717 12.37 -19.24 -12.18
C LEU A 717 13.75 -18.59 -12.15
N ALA A 718 14.81 -19.38 -12.05
CA ALA A 718 16.18 -18.88 -12.01
C ALA A 718 16.58 -18.10 -13.28
N ARG A 719 15.84 -18.25 -14.39
CA ARG A 719 16.06 -17.45 -15.61
C ARG A 719 15.65 -15.99 -15.43
N SER A 720 14.66 -15.71 -14.58
CA SER A 720 14.10 -14.37 -14.40
C SER A 720 14.64 -13.61 -13.19
N ALA A 721 15.06 -14.29 -12.12
CA ALA A 721 15.80 -13.72 -10.97
C ALA A 721 16.47 -14.80 -10.12
N ASP A 722 17.23 -14.37 -9.10
CA ASP A 722 17.67 -15.26 -8.04
C ASP A 722 16.51 -15.69 -7.12
N TYR A 723 16.01 -16.91 -7.35
CA TYR A 723 15.03 -17.60 -6.51
C TYR A 723 15.66 -18.68 -5.62
N SER A 724 16.99 -18.69 -5.43
CA SER A 724 17.66 -19.72 -4.62
C SER A 724 17.18 -19.73 -3.17
N LYS A 725 16.64 -18.60 -2.69
CA LYS A 725 15.97 -18.50 -1.40
C LYS A 725 14.71 -17.64 -1.49
N PRO A 726 13.68 -17.91 -0.69
CA PRO A 726 12.49 -17.07 -0.63
C PRO A 726 12.79 -15.59 -0.33
N GLU A 727 13.78 -15.28 0.50
CA GLU A 727 14.17 -13.91 0.82
C GLU A 727 14.91 -13.17 -0.32
N ASN A 728 15.34 -13.86 -1.37
CA ASN A 728 15.96 -13.25 -2.55
C ASN A 728 14.91 -12.72 -3.54
N HIS A 729 13.63 -12.98 -3.24
CA HIS A 729 12.53 -12.53 -4.03
C HIS A 729 12.39 -11.00 -4.02
N VAL A 730 12.49 -10.40 -5.21
CA VAL A 730 12.50 -8.95 -5.40
C VAL A 730 11.13 -8.35 -5.71
N TYR A 731 10.04 -9.04 -5.32
CA TYR A 731 8.76 -8.36 -5.35
C TYR A 731 8.82 -7.13 -4.48
N GLN A 732 8.57 -5.99 -5.11
CA GLN A 732 8.36 -4.76 -4.42
C GLN A 732 6.87 -4.66 -4.15
N VAL A 733 6.54 -4.21 -2.94
CA VAL A 733 5.20 -3.75 -2.67
C VAL A 733 4.97 -2.54 -3.55
N LEU A 734 4.11 -2.75 -4.54
CA LEU A 734 3.64 -1.72 -5.43
C LEU A 734 2.63 -0.87 -4.66
N GLU A 735 1.62 -1.53 -4.11
CA GLU A 735 0.49 -0.83 -3.51
C GLU A 735 0.16 -1.44 -2.15
N VAL A 736 -0.11 -0.58 -1.18
CA VAL A 736 -0.84 -0.93 0.03
C VAL A 736 -2.19 -0.26 -0.06
N SER A 737 -3.26 -1.03 0.04
CA SER A 737 -4.65 -0.56 0.04
C SER A 737 -5.39 -1.09 1.26
N GLN A 738 -6.58 -0.55 1.52
CA GLN A 738 -7.41 -1.02 2.63
C GLN A 738 -7.72 -2.53 2.53
N HIS A 739 -7.77 -3.06 1.31
CA HIS A 739 -8.17 -4.44 1.05
C HIS A 739 -7.00 -5.40 0.82
N SER A 740 -5.84 -4.90 0.40
CA SER A 740 -4.74 -5.75 -0.04
C SER A 740 -3.39 -5.06 -0.06
N VAL A 741 -2.34 -5.86 0.03
CA VAL A 741 -0.98 -5.48 -0.35
C VAL A 741 -0.71 -6.05 -1.75
N ASP A 742 -0.62 -5.17 -2.76
CA ASP A 742 -0.23 -5.51 -4.13
C ASP A 742 1.28 -5.54 -4.26
N MET A 743 1.78 -6.70 -4.65
CA MET A 743 3.16 -6.96 -4.98
C MET A 743 3.25 -7.29 -6.46
N ARG A 744 4.18 -6.64 -7.17
CA ARG A 744 4.48 -7.03 -8.55
C ARG A 744 5.95 -7.17 -8.78
N TYR A 745 6.25 -7.97 -9.81
CA TYR A 745 7.62 -8.20 -10.22
C TYR A 745 8.20 -6.88 -10.67
N GLY A 746 9.35 -6.50 -10.11
CA GLY A 746 10.05 -5.26 -10.44
C GLY A 746 10.49 -5.14 -11.90
N GLY A 747 10.22 -6.13 -12.76
CA GLY A 747 10.47 -6.07 -14.20
C GLY A 747 9.61 -7.00 -15.08
N HIS A 748 8.55 -7.66 -14.54
CA HIS A 748 7.67 -8.50 -15.36
C HIS A 748 6.37 -7.74 -15.64
N ARG A 749 6.12 -7.53 -16.93
CA ARG A 749 4.76 -7.53 -17.43
C ARG A 749 4.22 -8.93 -17.17
N THR A 750 3.15 -9.09 -16.40
CA THR A 750 2.26 -10.21 -16.68
C THR A 750 1.76 -9.95 -18.10
N THR A 751 2.26 -10.75 -19.03
CA THR A 751 1.68 -10.87 -20.34
C THR A 751 0.28 -11.45 -20.13
N GLN A 752 -0.71 -10.58 -19.87
CA GLN A 752 -2.04 -10.83 -20.40
C GLN A 752 -1.93 -10.72 -21.93
N ALA A 753 -1.28 -11.72 -22.50
CA ALA A 753 -1.05 -11.89 -23.91
C ALA A 753 -2.26 -12.64 -24.47
N PHE A 754 -2.99 -11.95 -25.33
CA PHE A 754 -3.52 -12.49 -26.58
C PHE A 754 -4.84 -13.26 -26.65
N LEU A 755 -5.55 -13.61 -25.56
CA LEU A 755 -6.85 -14.30 -25.71
C LEU A 755 -8.00 -13.69 -24.89
N GLY A 756 -8.58 -12.60 -25.39
CA GLY A 756 -10.04 -12.44 -25.40
C GLY A 756 -10.68 -11.26 -24.66
N ASP A 757 -10.01 -10.55 -23.75
CA ASP A 757 -10.59 -9.36 -23.10
C ASP A 757 -9.59 -8.20 -23.00
N ASN A 758 -9.69 -7.27 -23.94
CA ASN A 758 -8.84 -6.10 -24.19
C ASN A 758 -8.77 -5.04 -23.07
N LYS A 759 -9.04 -5.39 -21.80
CA LYS A 759 -9.30 -4.41 -20.73
C LYS A 759 -8.21 -4.24 -19.68
N LEU A 760 -7.28 -5.19 -19.48
CA LEU A 760 -6.13 -4.96 -18.60
C LEU A 760 -4.88 -4.75 -19.46
N ARG A 761 -4.80 -3.56 -20.05
CA ARG A 761 -3.64 -3.13 -20.82
C ARG A 761 -2.42 -2.97 -19.90
N GLN A 762 -1.31 -3.61 -20.29
CA GLN A 762 0.09 -3.19 -20.16
C GLN A 762 0.42 -2.28 -18.95
N LEU A 763 0.62 -2.90 -17.79
CA LEU A 763 1.18 -2.21 -16.61
C LEU A 763 2.70 -2.20 -16.71
N HIS A 764 3.27 -1.01 -16.88
CA HIS A 764 4.70 -0.76 -16.67
C HIS A 764 5.01 -1.01 -15.20
N SER A 765 5.95 -1.90 -14.87
CA SER A 765 6.53 -1.97 -13.54
C SER A 765 7.47 -0.79 -13.37
N TYR A 766 7.10 0.17 -12.52
CA TYR A 766 7.95 1.30 -12.21
C TYR A 766 9.09 0.86 -11.27
N PRO A 767 10.31 1.36 -11.48
CA PRO A 767 11.39 1.19 -10.53
C PRO A 767 10.99 1.64 -9.12
N ALA A 768 11.34 0.86 -8.11
CA ALA A 768 11.01 1.14 -6.70
C ALA A 768 11.75 2.33 -6.08
N PHE A 769 12.45 3.09 -6.91
CA PHE A 769 13.38 4.17 -6.54
C PHE A 769 13.05 5.51 -7.22
N TRP A 770 11.87 5.61 -7.82
CA TRP A 770 11.36 6.90 -8.29
C TRP A 770 11.25 7.92 -7.15
N ASP A 771 11.47 9.18 -7.50
CA ASP A 771 11.43 10.35 -6.61
C ASP A 771 12.35 10.26 -5.37
N LEU A 772 13.42 9.48 -5.45
CA LEU A 772 14.48 9.53 -4.45
C LEU A 772 15.15 10.91 -4.45
N THR A 773 15.58 11.31 -3.26
CA THR A 773 16.56 12.39 -3.05
C THR A 773 17.81 11.81 -2.36
N PRO A 774 18.95 12.52 -2.37
CA PRO A 774 20.15 12.06 -1.67
C PRO A 774 19.90 11.71 -0.20
N GLU A 775 19.07 12.48 0.51
CA GLU A 775 18.76 12.26 1.92
C GLU A 775 17.87 11.03 2.14
N VAL A 776 16.89 10.81 1.26
CA VAL A 776 16.07 9.59 1.31
C VAL A 776 16.94 8.38 0.99
N GLY A 777 17.80 8.46 -0.03
CA GLY A 777 18.77 7.39 -0.36
C GLY A 777 19.71 7.07 0.81
N ARG A 778 20.26 8.09 1.46
CA ARG A 778 21.04 7.95 2.70
C ARG A 778 20.21 7.30 3.81
N MET A 779 18.97 7.74 4.01
CA MET A 779 18.09 7.15 5.02
C MET A 779 17.91 5.65 4.78
N LEU A 780 17.61 5.22 3.56
CA LEU A 780 17.47 3.79 3.25
C LEU A 780 18.76 3.00 3.56
N ARG A 781 19.92 3.57 3.25
CA ARG A 781 21.22 2.97 3.58
C ARG A 781 21.45 2.88 5.09
N ASP A 782 21.20 3.96 5.84
CA ASP A 782 21.34 4.03 7.29
C ASP A 782 20.36 3.08 8.01
N LEU A 783 19.25 2.72 7.37
CA LEU A 783 18.30 1.70 7.82
C LEU A 783 18.74 0.26 7.46
N GLY A 784 19.88 0.06 6.81
CA GLY A 784 20.38 -1.25 6.42
C GLY A 784 19.63 -1.89 5.25
N LEU A 785 19.06 -1.07 4.34
CA LEU A 785 18.35 -1.53 3.14
C LEU A 785 19.25 -1.56 1.89
N ASP A 786 20.56 -1.36 2.04
CA ASP A 786 21.51 -1.37 0.94
C ASP A 786 21.63 -2.75 0.28
N ASP A 787 21.62 -3.82 1.07
CA ASP A 787 21.58 -5.19 0.55
C ASP A 787 20.28 -5.49 -0.23
N ASP A 788 19.12 -5.04 0.25
CA ASP A 788 17.85 -5.24 -0.46
C ASP A 788 17.83 -4.43 -1.77
N ALA A 789 18.37 -3.21 -1.74
CA ALA A 789 18.51 -2.39 -2.93
C ALA A 789 19.45 -3.05 -3.93
N ARG A 790 20.62 -3.56 -3.52
CA ARG A 790 21.54 -4.28 -4.42
C ARG A 790 20.89 -5.50 -5.06
N ARG A 791 20.10 -6.27 -4.32
CA ARG A 791 19.35 -7.42 -4.87
C ARG A 791 18.33 -6.99 -5.90
N TYR A 792 17.54 -5.95 -5.60
CA TYR A 792 16.59 -5.39 -6.56
C TYR A 792 17.29 -4.90 -7.83
N LEU A 793 18.36 -4.11 -7.66
CA LEU A 793 19.16 -3.57 -8.77
C LEU A 793 19.74 -4.71 -9.63
N ALA A 794 20.32 -5.74 -9.02
CA ALA A 794 20.89 -6.88 -9.75
C ALA A 794 19.82 -7.64 -10.57
N ASN A 795 18.64 -7.88 -10.00
CA ASN A 795 17.55 -8.52 -10.73
C ASN A 795 17.00 -7.62 -11.85
N PHE A 796 16.89 -6.31 -11.61
CA PHE A 796 16.51 -5.36 -12.65
C PHE A 796 17.55 -5.31 -13.78
N GLU A 797 18.85 -5.28 -13.46
CA GLU A 797 19.95 -5.36 -14.43
C GLU A 797 19.87 -6.63 -15.27
N GLN A 798 19.61 -7.79 -14.65
CA GLN A 798 19.44 -9.06 -15.36
C GLN A 798 18.27 -9.02 -16.34
N MET A 799 17.15 -8.40 -15.94
CA MET A 799 15.97 -8.24 -16.78
C MET A 799 16.07 -7.10 -17.79
N HIS A 800 16.95 -6.14 -17.59
CA HIS A 800 17.05 -4.94 -18.41
C HIS A 800 18.52 -4.60 -18.63
N ALA A 801 19.25 -5.47 -19.35
CA ALA A 801 20.71 -5.32 -19.52
C ALA A 801 21.12 -3.95 -20.09
N ASN A 802 20.23 -3.29 -20.83
CA ASN A 802 20.44 -1.99 -21.45
C ASN A 802 19.74 -0.84 -20.70
N TRP A 803 19.39 -1.01 -19.42
CA TRP A 803 18.55 -0.07 -18.69
C TRP A 803 19.06 1.37 -18.62
N PHE A 804 20.36 1.56 -18.79
CA PHE A 804 21.01 2.86 -18.72
C PHE A 804 21.13 3.55 -20.08
N LEU A 805 20.91 2.83 -21.20
CA LEU A 805 21.07 3.38 -22.55
C LEU A 805 19.82 4.17 -22.98
N ALA A 806 20.02 5.38 -23.46
CA ALA A 806 19.01 6.20 -24.08
C ALA A 806 18.55 5.60 -25.42
N TYR A 807 17.25 5.68 -25.69
CA TYR A 807 16.61 5.23 -26.94
C TYR A 807 16.79 3.76 -27.34
N THR A 808 17.43 2.94 -26.50
CA THR A 808 17.66 1.52 -26.75
C THR A 808 16.37 0.72 -26.67
N ASP A 809 16.36 -0.43 -27.34
CA ASP A 809 15.34 -1.44 -27.15
C ASP A 809 15.57 -2.16 -25.81
N ASN A 810 14.75 -1.88 -24.81
CA ASN A 810 14.88 -2.35 -23.43
C ASN A 810 13.81 -3.38 -23.01
N THR A 811 13.15 -4.04 -23.97
CA THR A 811 12.26 -5.16 -23.63
C THR A 811 12.87 -6.49 -24.06
N PRO A 812 13.36 -7.32 -23.10
CA PRO A 812 13.83 -8.68 -23.42
C PRO A 812 12.71 -9.60 -23.93
N HIS A 813 11.46 -9.16 -23.90
CA HIS A 813 10.26 -9.98 -24.13
C HIS A 813 9.38 -9.49 -25.30
N GLY A 814 9.93 -8.69 -26.24
CA GLY A 814 9.26 -8.40 -27.52
C GLY A 814 7.92 -7.66 -27.41
N SER A 815 7.78 -6.75 -26.44
CA SER A 815 6.53 -6.01 -26.22
C SER A 815 6.45 -4.71 -27.05
N GLU A 816 5.25 -4.14 -27.21
CA GLU A 816 4.96 -2.95 -28.04
C GLU A 816 5.68 -1.63 -27.64
N LEU A 817 6.49 -1.62 -26.58
CA LEU A 817 7.27 -0.44 -26.19
C LEU A 817 8.74 -0.82 -26.14
N ALA A 818 9.45 -0.40 -27.17
CA ALA A 818 10.84 -0.74 -27.34
C ALA A 818 11.72 0.05 -26.35
N GLN A 819 11.39 1.30 -25.98
CA GLN A 819 12.36 2.18 -25.32
C GLN A 819 12.31 2.24 -23.79
N MET A 820 13.50 2.32 -23.16
CA MET A 820 13.65 2.73 -21.75
C MET A 820 13.30 4.21 -21.58
N VAL A 821 12.50 4.54 -20.56
CA VAL A 821 12.13 5.93 -20.27
C VAL A 821 13.16 6.59 -19.36
N ALA A 822 13.41 7.89 -19.59
CA ALA A 822 14.45 8.63 -18.88
C ALA A 822 14.31 8.61 -17.34
N PRO A 823 13.11 8.74 -16.73
CA PRO A 823 12.96 8.64 -15.28
C PRO A 823 13.33 7.26 -14.71
N ASP A 824 13.07 6.17 -15.45
CA ASP A 824 13.43 4.82 -15.00
C ASP A 824 14.93 4.65 -14.92
N SER A 825 15.62 5.04 -16.01
CA SER A 825 17.09 5.03 -16.06
C SER A 825 17.69 5.91 -14.97
N TRP A 826 17.16 7.12 -14.80
CA TRP A 826 17.61 8.06 -13.77
C TRP A 826 17.43 7.49 -12.36
N ALA A 827 16.23 7.00 -12.02
CA ALA A 827 15.93 6.48 -10.69
C ALA A 827 16.81 5.27 -10.32
N MET A 828 17.03 4.36 -11.27
CA MET A 828 17.93 3.22 -11.09
C MET A 828 19.37 3.67 -10.87
N PHE A 829 19.84 4.65 -11.65
CA PHE A 829 21.15 5.25 -11.46
C PHE A 829 21.30 5.89 -10.08
N MET A 830 20.31 6.66 -9.64
CA MET A 830 20.31 7.30 -8.33
C MET A 830 20.36 6.28 -7.19
N ALA A 831 19.64 5.16 -7.30
CA ALA A 831 19.73 4.07 -6.33
C ALA A 831 21.13 3.41 -6.31
N HIS A 832 21.78 3.28 -7.46
CA HIS A 832 23.18 2.83 -7.54
C HIS A 832 24.15 3.77 -6.83
N ALA A 833 23.98 5.08 -7.00
CA ALA A 833 24.82 6.10 -6.38
C ALA A 833 24.55 6.24 -4.87
N TRP A 834 23.29 6.46 -4.48
CA TRP A 834 22.91 6.88 -3.13
C TRP A 834 22.63 5.74 -2.16
N ILE A 835 22.39 4.52 -2.65
CA ILE A 835 22.08 3.38 -1.77
C ILE A 835 23.17 2.32 -1.92
N ALA A 836 23.36 1.80 -3.14
CA ALA A 836 24.32 0.73 -3.38
C ALA A 836 25.79 1.19 -3.36
N GLY A 837 26.08 2.49 -3.28
CA GLY A 837 27.46 2.99 -3.24
C GLY A 837 28.31 2.45 -4.38
N THR A 838 27.75 2.42 -5.58
CA THR A 838 28.40 1.88 -6.77
C THR A 838 29.65 2.70 -7.10
N PRO A 839 30.80 2.07 -7.41
CA PRO A 839 32.02 2.81 -7.73
C PRO A 839 31.83 3.80 -8.89
N PRO A 840 32.48 4.97 -8.85
CA PRO A 840 32.32 6.03 -9.85
C PRO A 840 32.69 5.57 -11.26
N GLU A 841 33.65 4.65 -11.42
CA GLU A 841 34.03 4.12 -12.73
C GLU A 841 32.93 3.28 -13.38
N LYS A 842 32.12 2.60 -12.56
CA LYS A 842 30.95 1.85 -13.04
C LYS A 842 29.79 2.81 -13.33
N LEU A 843 29.56 3.80 -12.47
CA LEU A 843 28.56 4.85 -12.70
C LEU A 843 28.84 5.62 -14.01
N ALA A 844 30.09 6.00 -14.26
CA ALA A 844 30.49 6.70 -15.49
C ALA A 844 30.11 5.92 -16.77
N ARG A 845 30.18 4.59 -16.75
CA ARG A 845 29.77 3.74 -17.88
C ARG A 845 28.26 3.70 -18.11
N TRP A 846 27.47 4.09 -17.12
CA TRP A 846 26.01 4.07 -17.16
C TRP A 846 25.37 5.47 -17.34
N ILE A 847 26.19 6.49 -17.56
CA ILE A 847 25.69 7.84 -17.87
C ILE A 847 25.03 7.85 -19.26
N ASP A 848 25.61 7.13 -20.23
CA ASP A 848 25.20 7.06 -21.64
C ASP A 848 25.12 8.45 -22.31
N GLU A 849 24.14 8.72 -23.18
CA GLU A 849 23.93 10.01 -23.83
C GLU A 849 22.64 10.71 -23.33
N PRO A 850 22.48 12.03 -23.50
CA PRO A 850 21.27 12.72 -23.05
C PRO A 850 20.05 12.38 -23.94
N TRP A 851 18.86 12.22 -23.35
CA TRP A 851 17.57 12.13 -24.05
C TRP A 851 17.10 13.45 -24.66
N ALA A 852 17.73 14.57 -24.29
CA ALA A 852 17.44 15.89 -24.83
C ALA A 852 18.68 16.48 -25.54
N ALA A 853 18.48 17.36 -26.52
CA ALA A 853 19.58 18.09 -27.16
C ALA A 853 20.21 19.14 -26.23
N ALA A 854 19.40 19.69 -25.31
CA ALA A 854 19.82 20.63 -24.29
C ALA A 854 18.92 20.51 -23.05
N GLY A 855 19.50 20.77 -21.88
CA GLY A 855 18.77 20.77 -20.62
C GLY A 855 18.16 19.43 -20.25
N ASP A 856 18.83 18.31 -20.56
CA ASP A 856 18.44 17.03 -19.97
C ASP A 856 18.81 17.02 -18.49
N LEU A 857 17.83 17.29 -17.62
CA LEU A 857 18.08 17.42 -16.18
C LEU A 857 18.52 16.09 -15.56
N TYR A 858 18.05 14.96 -16.07
CA TYR A 858 18.43 13.65 -15.55
C TYR A 858 19.84 13.28 -15.97
N TYR A 859 20.23 13.57 -17.20
CA TYR A 859 21.59 13.38 -17.69
C TYR A 859 22.61 14.20 -16.89
N MET A 860 22.36 15.50 -16.74
CA MET A 860 23.21 16.39 -15.96
C MET A 860 23.32 15.94 -14.50
N HIS A 861 22.22 15.44 -13.92
CA HIS A 861 22.25 14.92 -12.56
C HIS A 861 23.07 13.62 -12.46
N LYS A 862 22.98 12.68 -13.42
CA LYS A 862 23.85 11.49 -13.47
C LYS A 862 25.34 11.87 -13.55
N LEU A 863 25.69 12.87 -14.34
CA LEU A 863 27.05 13.43 -14.40
C LEU A 863 27.49 13.96 -13.03
N ALA A 864 26.66 14.82 -12.42
CA ALA A 864 26.96 15.41 -11.11
C ALA A 864 27.15 14.35 -10.02
N GLU A 865 26.27 13.35 -9.93
CA GLU A 865 26.39 12.27 -8.95
C GLU A 865 27.62 11.40 -9.16
N THR A 866 28.03 11.17 -10.41
CA THR A 866 29.27 10.46 -10.71
C THR A 866 30.50 11.26 -10.27
N ILE A 867 30.50 12.57 -10.53
CA ILE A 867 31.56 13.46 -10.06
C ILE A 867 31.60 13.42 -8.53
N LYS A 868 30.47 13.62 -7.83
CA LYS A 868 30.41 13.55 -6.36
C LYS A 868 30.93 12.21 -5.83
N ALA A 869 30.53 11.08 -6.43
CA ALA A 869 31.00 9.76 -6.05
C ALA A 869 32.54 9.61 -6.20
N SER A 870 33.14 10.22 -7.23
CA SER A 870 34.60 10.23 -7.42
C SER A 870 35.36 11.04 -6.37
N ARG A 871 34.69 12.00 -5.70
CA ARG A 871 35.30 12.88 -4.69
C ARG A 871 35.23 12.32 -3.27
N SER A 872 34.72 11.10 -3.06
CA SER A 872 34.31 10.57 -1.75
C SER A 872 33.25 11.45 -1.07
N VAL A 873 32.03 10.92 -0.93
CA VAL A 873 30.92 11.64 -0.27
C VAL A 873 30.89 11.32 1.22
N SER A 874 30.92 12.37 2.03
CA SER A 874 30.64 12.33 3.47
C SER A 874 29.42 13.20 3.78
N TRP A 875 28.81 13.02 4.96
CA TRP A 875 27.73 13.88 5.41
C TRP A 875 28.18 14.65 6.65
N LYS A 876 28.04 15.98 6.63
CA LYS A 876 28.40 16.88 7.73
C LYS A 876 27.21 17.63 8.27
#